data_AF-A0AA88YJL0-F1
#
_entry.id   AF-A0AA88YJL0-F1
#
_cell.length_a   1.000
_cell.length_b   1.000
_cell.length_c   1.000
_cell.angle_alpha   90.00
_cell.angle_beta   90.00
_cell.angle_gamma   90.00
#
_symmetry.space_group_name_H-M   'P 1'
#
loop_
_entity.id
_entity.type
_entity.pdbx_description
1 polymer ?
#
loop_
_entity_poly.entity_id
_entity_poly.type
_entity_poly.pdbx_seq_one_letter_code
_entity_poly.pdbx_strand_id
1 'polypeptide(L)'
;MKKSYRLQLADLHKQVPLKFGDIPTFLPDDWFLMKKSAEMMSCGHTLPAKCNGQDLILILQLKSDGSVKAEIAGQEIELFKYGIPNCIIYTYTSLPALFRSMNVIRPCLGYSIDKQSTLSSINSLILKETISTNGQVTHVLRSQKCLRSVSLTSISDSCIKCIKCASSLKRRHESECNKGNEEKENLDKTCSDHDVTLDSNDIKMKLKSLAPNLTENQIILIESQIKQSNLQNRKGMRWDKDVISISLSIYNRNPGVYRNMVQNGWLQLPSESLLSLYKNSVRQGPGVIHDMMQWMQTEASRQKVSREGYFGGIILDEMSIQEDLQIVNYKEGTMLYGLADSDLDVKRMKTLNSNKVYDSLANHVQQYVFNGLTGFRWPFANFPNCQADPSEIFVTTWKCIHALGEYGFSPIYCCMDGSANNRAFIKMHFTGDPISSKMVAPFYQNPTKQMIFIMDPCHLLKKIRNSVLSSGLLEGHQRLLCVNNKVIIWKMWIDAFNWDQLNSFPLHKKLTREHLYPNNASKMRNKLAFDCLNKEMYNMMLEYSKTLTQAAQDEFSGALQLLQHTAFLVDFFGDSRPIKNKEDTRLVALREAYDWFKSWEKERTGEKSAHRRENSLLTMETREDLDFLFHGFISLVDLCTENLKAEVVPSRINSDVIENIFCQERYLYHGANMNPSYNEYRTGINSIILGQTTTSRKSNVGGNEAAKPYTTPCLRQKNVNKKW
;
A
#
# COMPACT_ATOMS: atom_id res chain seq x y z
N MET A 1 -12.72 28.34 -7.56
CA MET A 1 -12.51 28.57 -9.01
C MET A 1 -11.97 27.29 -9.63
N LYS A 2 -12.75 26.63 -10.50
CA LYS A 2 -12.42 25.38 -11.17
C LYS A 2 -11.67 25.65 -12.47
N LYS A 3 -10.37 25.38 -12.53
CA LYS A 3 -9.66 25.06 -13.79
C LYS A 3 -8.78 23.85 -13.52
N SER A 4 -9.39 22.69 -13.74
CA SER A 4 -8.71 21.40 -13.89
C SER A 4 -7.74 21.53 -15.07
N TYR A 5 -6.46 21.18 -14.85
CA TYR A 5 -5.49 20.91 -15.92
C TYR A 5 -5.88 19.61 -16.64
N ARG A 6 -7.08 19.59 -17.25
CA ARG A 6 -7.39 18.68 -18.34
C ARG A 6 -6.63 19.21 -19.54
N LEU A 7 -5.79 18.37 -20.15
CA LEU A 7 -5.55 18.44 -21.58
C LEU A 7 -6.89 18.16 -22.27
N GLN A 8 -7.78 19.16 -22.28
CA GLN A 8 -8.79 19.26 -23.32
C GLN A 8 -8.01 19.55 -24.59
N LEU A 9 -7.76 18.50 -25.38
CA LEU A 9 -7.67 18.68 -26.82
C LEU A 9 -8.96 19.44 -27.19
N ALA A 10 -8.77 20.70 -27.58
CA ALA A 10 -9.83 21.67 -27.80
C ALA A 10 -10.94 21.11 -28.70
N ASP A 11 -12.18 21.55 -28.43
CA ASP A 11 -13.40 21.33 -29.20
C ASP A 11 -13.17 20.85 -30.64
N LEU A 12 -13.67 19.65 -30.93
CA LEU A 12 -13.63 18.97 -32.23
C LEU A 12 -14.26 19.77 -33.40
N HIS A 13 -14.79 20.97 -33.17
CA HIS A 13 -15.56 21.72 -34.16
C HIS A 13 -14.83 22.90 -34.83
N LYS A 14 -13.56 23.19 -34.52
CA LYS A 14 -12.73 24.13 -35.33
C LYS A 14 -11.25 23.75 -35.26
N GLN A 15 -10.83 22.74 -36.02
CA GLN A 15 -9.41 22.40 -36.15
C GLN A 15 -8.99 22.48 -37.61
N VAL A 16 -8.57 23.68 -38.04
CA VAL A 16 -7.88 23.84 -39.33
C VAL A 16 -6.50 23.18 -39.17
N PRO A 17 -6.18 22.14 -39.96
CA PRO A 17 -4.86 21.49 -39.91
C PRO A 17 -3.78 22.47 -40.34
N LEU A 18 -2.68 22.53 -39.58
CA LEU A 18 -1.50 23.28 -39.98
C LEU A 18 -0.74 22.50 -41.05
N LYS A 19 -0.25 23.19 -42.09
CA LYS A 19 0.72 22.58 -42.99
C LYS A 19 2.01 22.34 -42.20
N PHE A 20 2.59 21.16 -42.38
CA PHE A 20 3.83 20.78 -41.68
C PHE A 20 4.95 21.83 -41.88
N GLY A 21 5.05 22.42 -43.08
CA GLY A 21 6.03 23.46 -43.38
C GLY A 21 5.96 24.72 -42.49
N ASP A 22 4.79 25.02 -41.92
CA ASP A 22 4.48 26.25 -41.18
C ASP A 22 4.73 26.09 -39.67
N ILE A 23 4.94 24.88 -39.15
CA ILE A 23 5.17 24.63 -37.72
C ILE A 23 6.27 25.51 -37.10
N PRO A 24 7.42 25.80 -37.77
CA PRO A 24 8.46 26.64 -37.19
C PRO A 24 8.03 28.07 -36.82
N THR A 25 6.99 28.62 -37.45
CA THR A 25 6.48 29.96 -37.11
C THR A 25 5.66 29.99 -35.83
N PHE A 26 5.36 28.82 -35.26
CA PHE A 26 4.60 28.66 -34.01
C PHE A 26 5.47 28.15 -32.86
N LEU A 27 6.80 28.17 -33.02
CA LEU A 27 7.71 27.85 -31.92
C LEU A 27 7.62 28.92 -30.83
N PRO A 28 7.44 28.54 -29.56
CA PRO A 28 7.58 29.46 -28.45
C PRO A 28 9.00 30.06 -28.36
N ASP A 29 9.15 31.22 -27.72
CA ASP A 29 10.43 31.95 -27.62
C ASP A 29 11.54 31.14 -26.91
N ASP A 30 11.17 30.19 -26.05
CA ASP A 30 12.06 29.28 -25.33
C ASP A 30 12.44 28.01 -26.14
N TRP A 31 11.99 27.91 -27.38
CA TRP A 31 12.27 26.80 -28.30
C TRP A 31 13.00 27.29 -29.56
N PHE A 32 13.91 26.47 -30.07
CA PHE A 32 14.66 26.76 -31.30
C PHE A 32 14.64 25.59 -32.29
N LEU A 33 14.67 25.90 -33.58
CA LEU A 33 14.72 24.88 -34.63
C LEU A 33 16.15 24.34 -34.77
N MET A 34 16.33 23.02 -34.61
CA MET A 34 17.63 22.37 -34.77
C MET A 34 17.82 21.78 -36.17
N LYS A 35 16.80 21.12 -36.71
CA LYS A 35 16.84 20.46 -38.03
C LYS A 35 15.46 20.49 -38.67
N LYS A 36 15.41 20.66 -39.99
CA LYS A 36 14.18 20.61 -40.80
C LYS A 36 14.42 19.80 -42.07
N SER A 37 13.51 18.88 -42.36
CA SER A 37 13.35 18.18 -43.64
C SER A 37 11.88 18.20 -44.04
N ALA A 38 11.55 17.67 -45.23
CA ALA A 38 10.17 17.57 -45.70
C ALA A 38 9.30 16.69 -44.79
N GLU A 39 9.90 15.68 -44.14
CA GLU A 39 9.19 14.66 -43.37
C GLU A 39 9.38 14.78 -41.86
N MET A 40 10.37 15.55 -41.39
CA MET A 40 10.73 15.64 -39.98
C MET A 40 11.29 17.01 -39.58
N MET A 41 10.92 17.49 -38.40
CA MET A 41 11.49 18.67 -37.75
C MET A 41 11.96 18.32 -36.35
N SER A 42 13.13 18.84 -35.96
CA SER A 42 13.65 18.73 -34.60
C SER A 42 13.74 20.11 -33.98
N CYS A 43 13.09 20.28 -32.83
CA CYS A 43 13.06 21.52 -32.07
C CYS A 43 13.73 21.29 -30.71
N GLY A 44 14.61 22.19 -30.29
CA GLY A 44 15.32 22.11 -29.01
C GLY A 44 14.75 23.09 -27.98
N HIS A 45 14.76 22.69 -26.72
CA HIS A 45 14.49 23.53 -25.56
C HIS A 45 15.58 23.34 -24.51
N THR A 46 16.18 24.43 -24.07
CA THR A 46 17.26 24.39 -23.07
C THR A 46 16.67 24.23 -21.67
N LEU A 47 16.95 23.10 -21.04
CA LEU A 47 16.50 22.81 -19.68
C LEU A 47 17.33 23.59 -18.64
N PRO A 48 16.78 23.88 -17.45
CA PRO A 48 17.46 24.63 -16.39
C PRO A 48 18.52 23.80 -15.64
N ALA A 49 19.30 22.99 -16.36
CA ALA A 49 20.35 22.15 -15.82
C ALA A 49 21.47 21.98 -16.87
N LYS A 50 22.73 22.05 -16.42
CA LYS A 50 23.89 21.67 -17.24
C LYS A 50 24.49 20.38 -16.75
N CYS A 51 24.92 19.54 -17.68
CA CYS A 51 25.64 18.29 -17.42
C CYS A 51 27.06 18.42 -17.96
N ASN A 52 28.05 18.27 -17.08
CA ASN A 52 29.48 18.45 -17.39
C ASN A 52 29.78 19.79 -18.10
N GLY A 53 29.08 20.85 -17.69
CA GLY A 53 29.20 22.19 -18.28
C GLY A 53 28.40 22.41 -19.57
N GLN A 54 27.80 21.37 -20.16
CA GLN A 54 26.96 21.48 -21.36
C GLN A 54 25.49 21.61 -20.99
N ASP A 55 24.77 22.49 -21.67
CA ASP A 55 23.33 22.66 -21.46
C ASP A 55 22.58 21.37 -21.82
N LEU A 56 21.68 20.93 -20.95
CA LEU A 56 20.78 19.83 -21.27
C LEU A 56 19.67 20.35 -22.18
N ILE A 57 19.59 19.78 -23.37
CA ILE A 57 18.57 20.15 -24.36
C ILE A 57 17.54 19.02 -24.44
N LEU A 58 16.26 19.39 -24.27
CA LEU A 58 15.12 18.56 -24.65
C LEU A 58 14.90 18.74 -26.15
N ILE A 59 15.03 17.67 -26.92
CA ILE A 59 14.81 17.67 -28.36
C ILE A 59 13.46 17.04 -28.64
N LEU A 60 12.58 17.78 -29.28
CA LEU A 60 11.27 17.33 -29.77
C LEU A 60 11.35 17.08 -31.27
N GLN A 61 11.10 15.85 -31.69
CA GLN A 61 11.01 15.46 -33.08
C GLN A 61 9.54 15.35 -33.50
N LEU A 62 9.16 16.16 -34.49
CA LEU A 62 7.84 16.20 -35.11
C LEU A 62 7.95 15.58 -36.51
N LYS A 63 7.06 14.66 -36.87
CA LYS A 63 7.02 14.06 -38.22
C LYS A 63 5.78 14.48 -38.98
N SER A 64 5.88 14.53 -40.30
CA SER A 64 4.76 14.92 -41.18
C SER A 64 3.49 14.06 -41.03
N ASP A 65 3.64 12.82 -40.57
CA ASP A 65 2.55 11.88 -40.27
C ASP A 65 1.85 12.14 -38.92
N GLY A 66 2.29 13.15 -38.17
CA GLY A 66 1.77 13.48 -36.84
C GLY A 66 2.51 12.80 -35.69
N SER A 67 3.46 11.91 -35.97
CA SER A 67 4.25 11.25 -34.92
C SER A 67 5.11 12.25 -34.16
N VAL A 68 5.19 12.07 -32.85
CA VAL A 68 5.97 12.90 -31.92
C VAL A 68 6.90 12.03 -31.11
N LYS A 69 8.17 12.41 -31.05
CA LYS A 69 9.18 11.81 -30.15
C LYS A 69 9.90 12.90 -29.39
N ALA A 70 10.34 12.62 -28.18
CA ALA A 70 11.21 13.52 -27.44
C ALA A 70 12.45 12.78 -26.94
N GLU A 71 13.58 13.47 -26.83
CA GLU A 71 14.81 12.92 -26.29
C GLU A 71 15.56 13.96 -25.44
N ILE A 72 16.27 13.49 -24.42
CA ILE A 72 17.23 14.30 -23.65
C ILE A 72 18.58 13.59 -23.70
N ALA A 73 19.63 14.31 -24.10
CA ALA A 73 20.99 13.78 -24.20
C ALA A 73 21.09 12.47 -25.02
N GLY A 74 20.40 12.43 -26.18
CA GLY A 74 20.42 11.31 -27.13
C GLY A 74 19.63 10.08 -26.70
N GLN A 75 18.78 10.20 -25.67
CA GLN A 75 17.94 9.10 -25.21
C GLN A 75 16.45 9.45 -25.29
N GLU A 76 15.71 8.59 -25.98
CA GLU A 76 14.26 8.75 -26.20
C GLU A 76 13.47 8.66 -24.88
N ILE A 77 12.53 9.59 -24.73
CA ILE A 77 11.62 9.71 -23.61
C ILE A 77 10.29 9.09 -23.98
N GLU A 78 9.78 8.24 -23.09
CA GLU A 78 8.45 7.66 -23.21
C GLU A 78 7.38 8.73 -22.88
N LEU A 79 6.93 9.47 -23.90
CA LEU A 79 5.98 10.59 -23.79
C LEU A 79 4.67 10.22 -23.06
N PHE A 80 4.19 8.99 -23.22
CA PHE A 80 2.98 8.52 -22.53
C PHE A 80 3.10 8.55 -20.99
N LYS A 81 4.32 8.49 -20.43
CA LYS A 81 4.56 8.64 -18.98
C LYS A 81 4.24 10.05 -18.48
N TYR A 82 4.18 11.02 -19.39
CA TYR A 82 3.87 12.42 -19.12
C TYR A 82 2.45 12.79 -19.56
N GLY A 83 1.63 11.80 -19.95
CA GLY A 83 0.30 12.05 -20.51
C GLY A 83 0.33 12.67 -21.90
N ILE A 84 1.47 12.59 -22.60
CA ILE A 84 1.67 13.16 -23.93
C ILE A 84 1.49 12.03 -24.97
N PRO A 85 0.59 12.17 -25.95
CA PRO A 85 0.42 11.17 -27.00
C PRO A 85 1.61 11.16 -27.97
N ASN A 86 1.97 9.97 -28.46
CA ASN A 86 3.04 9.79 -29.44
C ASN A 86 2.64 10.21 -30.87
N CYS A 87 1.38 10.57 -31.08
CA CYS A 87 0.85 11.02 -32.36
C CYS A 87 -0.17 12.13 -32.11
N ILE A 88 -0.06 13.25 -32.83
CA ILE A 88 -1.03 14.35 -32.77
C ILE A 88 -1.35 14.85 -34.17
N ILE A 89 -2.53 15.43 -34.32
CA ILE A 89 -2.87 16.24 -35.49
C ILE A 89 -2.36 17.65 -35.21
N TYR A 90 -1.53 18.21 -36.10
CA TYR A 90 -1.01 19.56 -35.93
C TYR A 90 -2.08 20.61 -36.24
N THR A 91 -2.44 21.40 -35.24
CA THR A 91 -3.44 22.46 -35.32
C THR A 91 -2.97 23.65 -34.50
N TYR A 92 -3.60 24.82 -34.71
CA TYR A 92 -3.32 26.02 -33.93
C TYR A 92 -3.52 25.86 -32.41
N THR A 93 -4.25 24.83 -31.97
CA THR A 93 -4.48 24.55 -30.55
C THR A 93 -3.61 23.41 -30.03
N SER A 94 -3.41 22.35 -30.82
CA SER A 94 -2.65 21.17 -30.40
C SER A 94 -1.15 21.45 -30.30
N LEU A 95 -0.61 22.27 -31.20
CA LEU A 95 0.82 22.53 -31.25
C LEU A 95 1.31 23.36 -30.04
N PRO A 96 0.67 24.50 -29.66
CA PRO A 96 1.02 25.19 -28.41
C PRO A 96 0.77 24.34 -27.16
N ALA A 97 -0.26 23.48 -27.16
CA ALA A 97 -0.51 22.56 -26.06
C ALA A 97 0.63 21.54 -25.92
N LEU A 98 1.13 21.00 -27.04
CA LEU A 98 2.27 20.09 -27.06
C LEU A 98 3.51 20.74 -26.42
N PHE A 99 3.89 21.95 -26.85
CA PHE A 99 5.05 22.65 -26.28
C PHE A 99 4.90 22.92 -24.78
N ARG A 100 3.71 23.38 -24.33
CA ARG A 100 3.43 23.53 -22.89
C ARG A 100 3.57 22.22 -22.12
N SER A 101 3.14 21.10 -22.71
CA SER A 101 3.31 19.77 -22.12
C SER A 101 4.75 19.30 -22.11
N MET A 102 5.63 19.78 -22.99
CA MET A 102 7.05 19.45 -22.93
C MET A 102 7.76 20.18 -21.77
N ASN A 103 7.31 21.37 -21.39
CA ASN A 103 7.92 22.16 -20.31
C ASN A 103 7.77 21.53 -18.91
N VAL A 104 6.90 20.52 -18.74
CA VAL A 104 6.80 19.73 -17.50
C VAL A 104 7.79 18.57 -17.42
N ILE A 105 8.50 18.25 -18.51
CA ILE A 105 9.51 17.19 -18.51
C ILE A 105 10.74 17.67 -17.73
N ARG A 106 10.97 17.07 -16.56
CA ARG A 106 12.16 17.34 -15.75
C ARG A 106 13.30 16.39 -16.14
N PRO A 107 14.53 16.90 -16.36
CA PRO A 107 15.67 16.03 -16.57
C PRO A 107 16.00 15.25 -15.30
N CYS A 108 16.47 14.01 -15.46
CA CYS A 108 17.08 13.29 -14.35
C CYS A 108 18.36 14.02 -13.96
N LEU A 109 18.45 14.50 -12.73
CA LEU A 109 19.65 15.17 -12.20
C LEU A 109 20.71 14.17 -11.73
N GLY A 110 20.40 12.87 -11.70
CA GLY A 110 21.34 11.86 -11.20
C GLY A 110 21.44 11.87 -9.68
N TYR A 111 21.95 10.79 -9.11
CA TYR A 111 21.93 10.60 -7.66
C TYR A 111 23.04 11.43 -7.02
N SER A 112 22.68 12.42 -6.20
CA SER A 112 23.63 13.30 -5.53
C SER A 112 24.56 12.52 -4.60
N ILE A 113 25.85 12.85 -4.66
CA ILE A 113 26.89 12.29 -3.81
C ILE A 113 27.31 13.36 -2.80
N ASP A 114 27.23 13.07 -1.50
CA ASP A 114 27.78 13.97 -0.49
C ASP A 114 29.29 14.16 -0.69
N LYS A 115 29.76 15.40 -0.49
CA LYS A 115 31.13 15.88 -0.75
C LYS A 115 32.27 15.05 -0.11
N GLN A 116 31.96 14.11 0.79
CA GLN A 116 32.94 13.29 1.51
C GLN A 116 33.08 11.83 1.03
N SER A 117 32.30 11.36 0.05
CA SER A 117 32.43 9.97 -0.43
C SER A 117 33.30 9.85 -1.69
N THR A 118 34.59 9.59 -1.47
CA THR A 118 35.51 9.09 -2.51
C THR A 118 35.13 7.64 -2.86
N LEU A 119 34.14 7.49 -3.73
CA LEU A 119 33.81 6.21 -4.37
C LEU A 119 34.89 5.88 -5.41
N SER A 120 35.93 5.17 -4.98
CA SER A 120 37.12 4.82 -5.77
C SER A 120 36.90 3.72 -6.82
N SER A 121 35.78 2.99 -6.77
CA SER A 121 35.48 1.85 -7.64
C SER A 121 34.17 2.05 -8.42
N ILE A 122 34.19 2.96 -9.39
CA ILE A 122 33.06 3.15 -10.32
C ILE A 122 33.09 1.97 -11.32
N ASN A 123 32.07 1.11 -11.26
CA ASN A 123 31.87 0.04 -12.24
C ASN A 123 31.59 0.62 -13.63
N SER A 124 31.85 -0.14 -14.70
CA SER A 124 31.64 0.24 -16.11
C SER A 124 30.20 0.68 -16.44
N LEU A 125 29.22 0.37 -15.59
CA LEU A 125 27.79 0.72 -15.78
C LEU A 125 27.37 2.06 -15.15
N ILE A 126 28.30 2.80 -14.52
CA ILE A 126 28.03 4.05 -13.81
C ILE A 126 28.94 5.16 -14.34
N LEU A 127 28.36 6.33 -14.53
CA LEU A 127 29.04 7.55 -14.92
C LEU A 127 29.02 8.52 -13.74
N LYS A 128 30.17 9.15 -13.47
CA LYS A 128 30.23 10.32 -12.60
C LYS A 128 30.10 11.54 -13.49
N GLU A 129 29.11 12.36 -13.20
CA GLU A 129 28.86 13.60 -13.93
C GLU A 129 28.78 14.75 -12.92
N THR A 130 28.97 15.96 -13.43
CA THR A 130 28.77 17.19 -12.68
C THR A 130 27.49 17.84 -13.20
N ILE A 131 26.54 18.10 -12.30
CA ILE A 131 25.27 18.74 -12.64
C ILE A 131 25.22 20.11 -12.00
N SER A 132 24.97 21.13 -12.81
CA SER A 132 24.75 22.49 -12.32
C SER A 132 23.30 22.93 -12.53
N THR A 133 22.62 23.30 -11.45
CA THR A 133 21.26 23.86 -11.45
C THR A 133 21.28 25.16 -10.66
N ASN A 134 20.80 26.27 -11.24
CA ASN A 134 20.75 27.58 -10.58
C ASN A 134 22.08 28.02 -9.95
N GLY A 135 23.22 27.74 -10.61
CA GLY A 135 24.56 28.09 -10.13
C GLY A 135 25.15 27.15 -9.07
N GLN A 136 24.37 26.22 -8.52
CA GLN A 136 24.89 25.18 -7.62
C GLN A 136 25.41 24.00 -8.42
N VAL A 137 26.67 23.64 -8.20
CA VAL A 137 27.34 22.51 -8.84
C VAL A 137 27.33 21.32 -7.88
N THR A 138 26.80 20.20 -8.33
CA THR A 138 26.72 18.93 -7.59
C THR A 138 27.40 17.81 -8.37
N HIS A 139 28.09 16.92 -7.67
CA HIS A 139 28.60 15.70 -8.26
C HIS A 139 27.58 14.59 -8.10
N VAL A 140 27.26 13.90 -9.20
CA VAL A 140 26.18 12.92 -9.23
C VAL A 140 26.66 11.60 -9.82
N LEU A 141 26.04 10.51 -9.38
CA LEU A 141 26.13 9.21 -10.03
C LEU A 141 24.97 9.03 -11.00
N ARG A 142 25.28 8.62 -12.22
CA ARG A 142 24.30 8.30 -13.23
C ARG A 142 24.50 6.87 -13.73
N SER A 143 23.40 6.12 -13.88
CA SER A 143 23.44 4.83 -14.56
C SER A 143 23.67 5.05 -16.06
N GLN A 144 24.46 4.20 -16.72
CA GLN A 144 24.53 4.20 -18.19
C GLN A 144 23.16 3.94 -18.85
N LYS A 145 22.24 3.29 -18.13
CA LYS A 145 20.85 3.08 -18.55
C LYS A 145 19.90 4.10 -17.90
N CYS A 146 20.39 5.31 -17.60
CA CYS A 146 19.58 6.42 -17.10
C CYS A 146 18.35 6.62 -18.00
N LEU A 147 17.21 7.07 -17.49
CA LEU A 147 16.07 7.42 -18.35
C LEU A 147 16.16 8.84 -18.90
N ARG A 148 17.19 9.60 -18.51
CA ARG A 148 17.45 11.03 -18.80
C ARG A 148 16.34 12.02 -18.41
N SER A 149 15.14 11.54 -18.11
CA SER A 149 14.04 12.30 -17.52
C SER A 149 13.52 11.64 -16.24
N VAL A 150 12.76 12.39 -15.45
CA VAL A 150 11.98 11.89 -14.30
C VAL A 150 10.50 12.14 -14.51
N SER A 151 9.65 11.25 -14.01
CA SER A 151 8.20 11.45 -14.03
C SER A 151 7.82 12.73 -13.26
N LEU A 152 6.72 13.38 -13.66
CA LEU A 152 6.17 14.54 -12.98
C LEU A 152 6.03 14.32 -11.47
N THR A 153 5.56 13.12 -11.08
CA THR A 153 5.33 12.68 -9.69
C THR A 153 6.50 11.93 -9.08
N SER A 154 7.65 11.86 -9.78
CA SER A 154 8.84 11.23 -9.24
C SER A 154 9.20 11.89 -7.90
N ILE A 155 9.35 11.06 -6.87
CA ILE A 155 9.70 11.45 -5.50
C ILE A 155 11.14 12.00 -5.46
N SER A 156 11.95 11.64 -6.45
CA SER A 156 13.35 12.05 -6.58
C SER A 156 13.58 12.79 -7.89
N ASP A 157 14.55 13.71 -7.88
CA ASP A 157 15.12 14.30 -9.08
C ASP A 157 16.01 13.32 -9.88
N SER A 158 16.20 12.10 -9.36
CA SER A 158 16.86 10.99 -10.04
C SER A 158 15.85 10.01 -10.60
N CYS A 159 16.09 9.51 -11.81
CA CYS A 159 15.31 8.40 -12.34
C CYS A 159 15.61 7.10 -11.57
N ILE A 160 14.63 6.18 -11.56
CA ILE A 160 14.72 4.90 -10.85
C ILE A 160 15.97 4.08 -11.19
N LYS A 161 16.47 4.19 -12.43
CA LYS A 161 17.70 3.51 -12.87
C LYS A 161 18.93 4.07 -12.18
N CYS A 162 19.02 5.39 -12.01
CA CYS A 162 20.12 6.04 -11.32
C CYS A 162 20.06 5.78 -9.81
N ILE A 163 18.86 5.83 -9.22
CA ILE A 163 18.64 5.50 -7.80
C ILE A 163 19.10 4.07 -7.51
N LYS A 164 18.56 3.08 -8.23
CA LYS A 164 18.93 1.66 -8.04
C LYS A 164 20.43 1.42 -8.21
N CYS A 165 21.05 2.13 -9.16
CA CYS A 165 22.47 1.99 -9.43
C CYS A 165 23.33 2.59 -8.30
N ALA A 166 22.99 3.79 -7.83
CA ALA A 166 23.66 4.44 -6.72
C ALA A 166 23.47 3.67 -5.41
N SER A 167 22.25 3.20 -5.10
CA SER A 167 22.01 2.31 -3.97
C SER A 167 22.84 1.04 -4.06
N SER A 168 23.04 0.47 -5.25
CA SER A 168 23.90 -0.70 -5.44
C SER A 168 25.40 -0.39 -5.27
N LEU A 169 25.85 0.80 -5.65
CA LEU A 169 27.24 1.24 -5.49
C LEU A 169 27.55 1.56 -4.02
N LYS A 170 26.65 2.26 -3.32
CA LYS A 170 26.75 2.51 -1.87
C LYS A 170 26.89 1.19 -1.10
N ARG A 171 26.05 0.22 -1.44
CA ARG A 171 26.10 -1.16 -0.93
C ARG A 171 27.42 -1.89 -1.20
N ARG A 172 28.10 -1.62 -2.32
CA ARG A 172 29.43 -2.21 -2.64
C ARG A 172 30.58 -1.48 -1.94
N HIS A 173 30.58 -0.15 -1.93
CA HIS A 173 31.62 0.65 -1.26
C HIS A 173 31.64 0.40 0.24
N GLU A 174 30.47 0.29 0.87
CA GLU A 174 30.32 -0.16 2.25
C GLU A 174 30.90 -1.57 2.48
N SER A 175 30.93 -2.44 1.46
CA SER A 175 31.57 -3.75 1.53
C SER A 175 33.10 -3.73 1.29
N GLU A 176 33.59 -2.82 0.45
CA GLU A 176 35.00 -2.70 0.04
C GLU A 176 35.86 -1.90 1.04
N CYS A 177 35.36 -0.77 1.57
CA CYS A 177 36.03 -0.04 2.67
C CYS A 177 36.22 -0.92 3.92
N ASN A 178 35.36 -1.92 4.06
CA ASN A 178 35.41 -2.91 5.12
C ASN A 178 36.47 -4.02 4.88
N LYS A 179 36.85 -4.29 3.62
CA LYS A 179 38.00 -5.15 3.28
C LYS A 179 39.33 -4.41 3.36
N GLY A 180 39.39 -3.15 2.91
CA GLY A 180 40.63 -2.35 2.97
C GLY A 180 41.12 -2.05 4.40
N ASN A 181 40.21 -1.98 5.37
CA ASN A 181 40.59 -1.88 6.79
C ASN A 181 41.06 -3.21 7.39
N GLU A 182 40.71 -4.37 6.81
CA GLU A 182 41.26 -5.68 7.20
C GLU A 182 42.70 -5.85 6.68
N GLU A 183 43.02 -5.35 5.48
CA GLU A 183 44.39 -5.40 4.95
C GLU A 183 45.35 -4.44 5.69
N LYS A 184 44.87 -3.26 6.10
CA LYS A 184 45.66 -2.35 6.96
C LYS A 184 45.81 -2.84 8.40
N GLU A 185 44.80 -3.51 8.98
CA GLU A 185 44.95 -4.20 10.27
C GLU A 185 45.78 -5.49 10.17
N ASN A 186 45.85 -6.14 9.00
CA ASN A 186 46.69 -7.32 8.77
C ASN A 186 48.17 -6.97 8.52
N LEU A 187 48.47 -5.78 7.99
CA LEU A 187 49.84 -5.25 7.90
C LEU A 187 50.41 -4.84 9.27
N ASP A 188 49.56 -4.48 10.23
CA ASP A 188 49.94 -4.26 11.64
C ASP A 188 49.81 -5.51 12.54
N LYS A 189 49.41 -6.66 11.96
CA LYS A 189 49.28 -7.97 12.66
C LYS A 189 50.26 -9.03 12.18
N THR A 190 51.43 -8.66 11.66
CA THR A 190 52.53 -9.61 11.44
C THR A 190 53.22 -10.10 12.73
N CYS A 191 52.56 -10.01 13.89
CA CYS A 191 52.97 -10.71 15.08
C CYS A 191 51.76 -11.48 15.67
N SER A 192 51.82 -12.81 15.50
CA SER A 192 51.08 -13.87 16.21
C SER A 192 49.55 -13.78 16.22
N ASP A 193 48.90 -14.64 15.42
CA ASP A 193 48.07 -15.73 15.97
C ASP A 193 47.66 -16.71 14.84
N HIS A 194 48.00 -17.98 15.03
CA HIS A 194 47.54 -19.09 14.19
C HIS A 194 46.05 -19.35 14.46
N ASP A 195 45.18 -18.88 13.56
CA ASP A 195 43.75 -19.23 13.62
C ASP A 195 43.48 -20.50 12.80
N VAL A 196 43.07 -21.56 13.49
CA VAL A 196 42.72 -22.87 12.90
C VAL A 196 41.37 -22.73 12.19
N THR A 197 41.40 -22.67 10.87
CA THR A 197 40.21 -22.69 10.03
C THR A 197 39.63 -24.11 9.97
N LEU A 198 38.71 -24.43 10.90
CA LEU A 198 37.81 -25.58 10.75
C LEU A 198 36.85 -25.32 9.58
N ASP A 199 36.93 -26.14 8.53
CA ASP A 199 36.10 -26.02 7.32
C ASP A 199 34.60 -26.16 7.67
N SER A 200 33.81 -25.12 7.37
CA SER A 200 32.38 -25.07 7.70
C SER A 200 31.59 -26.19 7.02
N ASN A 201 32.08 -26.71 5.89
CA ASN A 201 31.45 -27.84 5.20
C ASN A 201 31.60 -29.16 5.98
N ASP A 202 32.71 -29.33 6.71
CA ASP A 202 33.00 -30.54 7.47
C ASP A 202 32.10 -30.65 8.71
N ILE A 203 31.81 -29.53 9.38
CA ILE A 203 30.85 -29.48 10.52
C ILE A 203 29.44 -29.85 10.04
N LYS A 204 29.01 -29.29 8.91
CA LYS A 204 27.69 -29.58 8.34
C LYS A 204 27.50 -31.05 7.99
N MET A 205 28.50 -31.67 7.35
CA MET A 205 28.46 -33.09 7.01
C MET A 205 28.42 -33.97 8.27
N LYS A 206 29.23 -33.65 9.28
CA LYS A 206 29.26 -34.35 10.57
C LYS A 206 27.92 -34.24 11.33
N LEU A 207 27.30 -33.07 11.33
CA LEU A 207 25.99 -32.87 11.97
C LEU A 207 24.91 -33.69 11.26
N LYS A 208 24.92 -33.73 9.92
CA LYS A 208 23.97 -34.56 9.16
C LYS A 208 24.21 -36.05 9.32
N SER A 209 25.46 -36.50 9.49
CA SER A 209 25.72 -37.92 9.76
C SER A 209 25.26 -38.34 11.16
N LEU A 210 25.40 -37.45 12.16
CA LEU A 210 24.98 -37.72 13.54
C LEU A 210 23.46 -37.61 13.73
N ALA A 211 22.83 -36.65 13.07
CA ALA A 211 21.40 -36.38 13.17
C ALA A 211 20.84 -36.01 11.79
N PRO A 212 20.49 -37.01 10.96
CA PRO A 212 20.10 -36.80 9.56
C PRO A 212 18.81 -35.99 9.39
N ASN A 213 17.98 -35.94 10.43
CA ASN A 213 16.69 -35.23 10.42
C ASN A 213 16.80 -33.75 10.83
N LEU A 214 18.00 -33.22 11.07
CA LEU A 214 18.16 -31.80 11.36
C LEU A 214 17.81 -30.94 10.15
N THR A 215 16.97 -29.94 10.37
CA THR A 215 16.66 -28.91 9.38
C THR A 215 17.87 -28.00 9.14
N GLU A 216 17.90 -27.34 7.99
CA GLU A 216 18.97 -26.40 7.64
C GLU A 216 19.10 -25.26 8.67
N ASN A 217 17.98 -24.73 9.17
CA ASN A 217 17.99 -23.70 10.22
C ASN A 217 18.58 -24.20 11.54
N GLN A 218 18.33 -25.46 11.91
CA GLN A 218 18.93 -26.05 13.11
C GLN A 218 20.44 -26.23 12.94
N ILE A 219 20.88 -26.70 11.77
CA ILE A 219 22.31 -26.85 11.44
C ILE A 219 23.01 -25.50 11.53
N ILE A 220 22.48 -24.46 10.89
CA ILE A 220 23.04 -23.10 10.92
C ILE A 220 23.11 -22.57 12.36
N LEU A 221 22.06 -22.77 13.16
CA LEU A 221 22.05 -22.34 14.55
C LEU A 221 23.12 -23.08 15.37
N ILE A 222 23.21 -24.41 15.26
CA ILE A 222 24.18 -25.24 15.98
C ILE A 222 25.61 -24.87 15.57
N GLU A 223 25.88 -24.71 14.28
CA GLU A 223 27.17 -24.24 13.78
C GLU A 223 27.55 -22.89 14.39
N SER A 224 26.59 -21.96 14.48
CA SER A 224 26.80 -20.67 15.14
C SER A 224 27.10 -20.84 16.62
N GLN A 225 26.42 -21.74 17.34
CA GLN A 225 26.68 -22.01 18.76
C GLN A 225 28.07 -22.62 18.99
N ILE A 226 28.50 -23.56 18.14
CA ILE A 226 29.81 -24.21 18.22
C ILE A 226 30.91 -23.17 17.99
N LYS A 227 30.80 -22.39 16.90
CA LYS A 227 31.74 -21.30 16.59
C LYS A 227 31.85 -20.34 17.77
N GLN A 228 30.74 -20.01 18.42
CA GLN A 228 30.73 -19.06 19.51
C GLN A 228 31.27 -19.60 20.83
N SER A 229 31.01 -20.87 21.12
CA SER A 229 31.53 -21.52 22.32
C SER A 229 33.05 -21.66 22.27
N ASN A 230 33.63 -21.76 21.07
CA ASN A 230 35.07 -21.89 20.86
C ASN A 230 35.82 -20.54 20.83
N LEU A 231 35.12 -19.40 20.79
CA LEU A 231 35.76 -18.08 20.74
C LEU A 231 36.21 -17.62 22.13
N GLN A 232 37.50 -17.29 22.26
CA GLN A 232 38.09 -16.72 23.47
C GLN A 232 37.60 -15.28 23.75
N ASN A 233 37.33 -14.50 22.69
CA ASN A 233 36.77 -13.15 22.79
C ASN A 233 35.41 -13.07 22.10
N ARG A 234 34.37 -12.74 22.88
CA ARG A 234 32.99 -12.64 22.40
C ARG A 234 32.66 -11.29 21.74
N LYS A 235 33.56 -10.30 21.79
CA LYS A 235 33.35 -8.96 21.20
C LYS A 235 33.70 -8.95 19.71
N GLY A 236 32.89 -8.26 18.90
CA GLY A 236 33.17 -8.05 17.47
C GLY A 236 32.80 -9.21 16.54
N MET A 237 32.07 -10.21 17.03
CA MET A 237 31.66 -11.37 16.25
C MET A 237 30.76 -11.01 15.07
N ARG A 238 30.99 -11.68 13.93
CA ARG A 238 30.10 -11.65 12.76
C ARG A 238 29.09 -12.78 12.85
N TRP A 239 27.81 -12.41 12.84
CA TRP A 239 26.71 -13.35 12.82
C TRP A 239 26.31 -13.69 11.40
N ASP A 240 25.94 -14.95 11.19
CA ASP A 240 25.29 -15.36 9.95
C ASP A 240 23.94 -14.63 9.78
N LYS A 241 23.58 -14.29 8.55
CA LYS A 241 22.36 -13.55 8.24
C LYS A 241 21.10 -14.30 8.63
N ASP A 242 21.09 -15.63 8.50
CA ASP A 242 19.95 -16.45 8.87
C ASP A 242 19.84 -16.55 10.40
N VAL A 243 20.95 -16.53 11.14
CA VAL A 243 20.93 -16.41 12.61
C VAL A 243 20.34 -15.05 13.03
N ILE A 244 20.74 -13.95 12.39
CA ILE A 244 20.13 -12.63 12.65
C ILE A 244 18.63 -12.65 12.35
N SER A 245 18.23 -13.27 11.24
CA SER A 245 16.83 -13.39 10.85
C SER A 245 16.01 -14.19 11.87
N ILE A 246 16.53 -15.32 12.35
CA ILE A 246 15.91 -16.13 13.41
C ILE A 246 15.79 -15.30 14.70
N SER A 247 16.87 -14.63 15.11
CA SER A 247 16.88 -13.79 16.30
C SER A 247 15.90 -12.63 16.21
N LEU A 248 15.78 -11.97 15.06
CA LEU A 248 14.77 -10.93 14.82
C LEU A 248 13.35 -11.47 14.91
N SER A 249 13.08 -12.67 14.38
CA SER A 249 11.75 -13.27 14.47
C SER A 249 11.35 -13.55 15.93
N ILE A 250 12.28 -13.93 16.79
CA ILE A 250 12.01 -14.15 18.22
C ILE A 250 11.88 -12.81 18.94
N TYR A 251 12.85 -11.91 18.73
CA TYR A 251 12.92 -10.60 19.36
C TYR A 251 11.68 -9.74 19.06
N ASN A 252 11.23 -9.70 17.80
CA ASN A 252 10.06 -8.92 17.42
C ASN A 252 8.76 -9.45 18.06
N ARG A 253 8.65 -10.76 18.31
CA ARG A 253 7.47 -11.34 18.96
C ARG A 253 7.47 -11.15 20.47
N ASN A 254 8.64 -11.32 21.10
CA ASN A 254 8.79 -11.13 22.53
C ASN A 254 10.26 -10.80 22.89
N PRO A 255 10.60 -9.51 23.04
CA PRO A 255 11.94 -9.08 23.44
C PRO A 255 12.36 -9.64 24.81
N GLY A 256 11.42 -9.82 25.73
CA GLY A 256 11.68 -10.34 27.08
C GLY A 256 12.13 -11.79 27.07
N VAL A 257 11.46 -12.65 26.29
CA VAL A 257 11.87 -14.05 26.10
C VAL A 257 13.24 -14.12 25.44
N TYR A 258 13.47 -13.32 24.40
CA TYR A 258 14.77 -13.26 23.74
C TYR A 258 15.89 -12.92 24.74
N ARG A 259 15.68 -11.87 25.56
CA ARG A 259 16.62 -11.43 26.57
C ARG A 259 16.90 -12.52 27.61
N ASN A 260 15.86 -13.20 28.11
CA ASN A 260 16.00 -14.28 29.07
C ASN A 260 16.79 -15.47 28.49
N MET A 261 16.54 -15.86 27.24
CA MET A 261 17.29 -16.95 26.59
C MET A 261 18.79 -16.64 26.49
N VAL A 262 19.13 -15.39 26.18
CA VAL A 262 20.53 -14.94 26.06
C VAL A 262 21.18 -14.77 27.43
N GLN A 263 20.51 -14.14 28.38
CA GLN A 263 21.04 -13.86 29.73
C GLN A 263 21.24 -15.15 30.55
N ASN A 264 20.32 -16.11 30.43
CA ASN A 264 20.42 -17.41 31.11
C ASN A 264 21.38 -18.38 30.39
N GLY A 265 22.01 -17.96 29.28
CA GLY A 265 22.97 -18.77 28.56
C GLY A 265 22.39 -19.98 27.83
N TRP A 266 21.07 -20.03 27.60
CA TRP A 266 20.43 -21.13 26.88
C TRP A 266 20.86 -21.17 25.41
N LEU A 267 20.97 -19.99 24.80
CA LEU A 267 21.51 -19.80 23.46
C LEU A 267 22.42 -18.57 23.45
N GLN A 268 23.51 -18.67 22.72
CA GLN A 268 24.37 -17.54 22.43
C GLN A 268 23.86 -16.90 21.12
N LEU A 269 23.25 -15.71 21.24
CA LEU A 269 22.58 -15.01 20.13
C LEU A 269 23.06 -13.55 20.01
N PRO A 270 22.79 -12.86 18.88
CA PRO A 270 23.06 -11.43 18.69
C PRO A 270 22.58 -10.53 19.83
N SER A 271 23.27 -9.42 20.06
CA SER A 271 22.82 -8.42 21.03
C SER A 271 21.58 -7.66 20.55
N GLU A 272 20.75 -7.18 21.48
CA GLU A 272 19.56 -6.37 21.16
C GLU A 272 19.92 -5.11 20.37
N SER A 273 21.08 -4.49 20.66
CA SER A 273 21.57 -3.34 19.89
C SER A 273 21.86 -3.70 18.44
N LEU A 274 22.40 -4.90 18.17
CA LEU A 274 22.63 -5.37 16.80
C LEU A 274 21.29 -5.64 16.11
N LEU A 275 20.36 -6.29 16.78
CA LEU A 275 19.02 -6.54 16.23
C LEU A 275 18.29 -5.24 15.90
N SER A 276 18.34 -4.23 16.77
CA SER A 276 17.73 -2.92 16.54
C SER A 276 18.29 -2.23 15.28
N LEU A 277 19.59 -2.39 14.99
CA LEU A 277 20.20 -1.86 13.76
C LEU A 277 19.66 -2.56 12.50
N TYR A 278 19.55 -3.89 12.53
CA TYR A 278 19.01 -4.63 11.38
C TYR A 278 17.51 -4.38 11.19
N LYS A 279 16.75 -4.33 12.29
CA LYS A 279 15.32 -4.00 12.30
C LYS A 279 15.06 -2.64 11.66
N ASN A 280 15.84 -1.63 12.03
CA ASN A 280 15.66 -0.24 11.58
C ASN A 280 16.59 0.15 10.42
N SER A 281 17.02 -0.83 9.63
CA SER A 281 17.86 -0.62 8.43
C SER A 281 17.14 0.22 7.37
N VAL A 282 15.83 0.02 7.19
CA VAL A 282 14.97 0.94 6.46
C VAL A 282 14.48 2.03 7.42
N ARG A 283 14.84 3.27 7.15
CA ARG A 283 14.37 4.42 7.94
C ARG A 283 12.96 4.78 7.51
N GLN A 284 12.00 4.44 8.36
CA GLN A 284 10.59 4.79 8.16
C GLN A 284 10.35 6.27 8.47
N GLY A 285 9.45 6.87 7.71
CA GLY A 285 9.01 8.26 7.81
C GLY A 285 7.76 8.50 6.97
N PRO A 286 7.29 9.75 6.90
CA PRO A 286 6.08 10.08 6.15
C PRO A 286 6.23 9.79 4.65
N GLY A 287 5.14 9.33 4.06
CA GLY A 287 4.99 9.08 2.64
C GLY A 287 5.56 7.77 2.13
N VAL A 288 5.94 7.80 0.85
CA VAL A 288 6.48 6.64 0.13
C VAL A 288 8.00 6.67 0.18
N ILE A 289 8.60 5.59 0.67
CA ILE A 289 10.05 5.50 0.91
C ILE A 289 10.68 4.55 -0.10
N HIS A 290 11.71 5.02 -0.83
CA HIS A 290 12.37 4.23 -1.86
C HIS A 290 12.95 2.90 -1.35
N ASP A 291 13.58 2.91 -0.17
CA ASP A 291 14.12 1.69 0.46
C ASP A 291 13.01 0.70 0.83
N MET A 292 11.85 1.20 1.28
CA MET A 292 10.69 0.35 1.55
C MET A 292 10.17 -0.32 0.28
N MET A 293 10.03 0.44 -0.81
CA MET A 293 9.60 -0.09 -2.10
C MET A 293 10.61 -1.09 -2.68
N GLN A 294 11.91 -0.83 -2.49
CA GLN A 294 12.96 -1.77 -2.89
C GLN A 294 12.93 -3.05 -2.05
N TRP A 295 12.66 -2.94 -0.75
CA TRP A 295 12.50 -4.09 0.13
C TRP A 295 11.32 -4.96 -0.32
N MET A 296 10.16 -4.36 -0.55
CA MET A 296 8.97 -5.01 -1.08
C MET A 296 9.26 -5.78 -2.39
N GLN A 297 9.90 -5.13 -3.37
CA GLN A 297 10.26 -5.78 -4.65
C GLN A 297 11.22 -6.96 -4.45
N THR A 298 12.19 -6.81 -3.55
CA THR A 298 13.18 -7.87 -3.26
C THR A 298 12.51 -9.06 -2.59
N GLU A 299 11.61 -8.83 -1.63
CA GLU A 299 10.88 -9.91 -0.97
C GLU A 299 9.88 -10.60 -1.89
N ALA A 300 9.16 -9.86 -2.74
CA ALA A 300 8.31 -10.46 -3.76
C ALA A 300 9.11 -11.38 -4.70
N SER A 301 10.33 -10.97 -5.07
CA SER A 301 11.24 -11.79 -5.89
C SER A 301 11.74 -13.02 -5.12
N ARG A 302 12.14 -12.85 -3.85
CA ARG A 302 12.62 -13.94 -2.99
C ARG A 302 11.54 -15.02 -2.78
N GLN A 303 10.30 -14.60 -2.56
CA GLN A 303 9.16 -15.48 -2.39
C GLN A 303 8.63 -16.07 -3.70
N LYS A 304 9.25 -15.72 -4.84
CA LYS A 304 8.86 -16.19 -6.16
C LYS A 304 7.37 -15.93 -6.43
N VAL A 305 6.90 -14.73 -6.05
CA VAL A 305 5.53 -14.30 -6.31
C VAL A 305 5.25 -14.43 -7.81
N SER A 306 4.15 -15.11 -8.15
CA SER A 306 3.76 -15.30 -9.55
C SER A 306 3.39 -13.97 -10.20
N ARG A 307 3.29 -13.95 -11.55
CA ARG A 307 2.94 -12.74 -12.29
C ARG A 307 1.64 -12.10 -11.81
N GLU A 308 0.65 -12.93 -11.48
CA GLU A 308 -0.67 -12.51 -10.98
C GLU A 308 -0.55 -11.83 -9.61
N GLY A 309 0.45 -12.17 -8.81
CA GLY A 309 0.68 -11.56 -7.49
C GLY A 309 1.25 -10.14 -7.53
N TYR A 310 1.74 -9.69 -8.69
CA TYR A 310 2.10 -8.29 -8.91
C TYR A 310 0.87 -7.44 -9.28
N PHE A 311 -0.27 -8.06 -9.62
CA PHE A 311 -1.55 -7.38 -9.71
C PHE A 311 -2.27 -7.46 -8.37
N GLY A 312 -2.91 -6.37 -7.95
CA GLY A 312 -3.54 -6.33 -6.65
C GLY A 312 -4.28 -5.03 -6.37
N GLY A 313 -4.70 -4.88 -5.12
CA GLY A 313 -5.34 -3.67 -4.64
C GLY A 313 -4.44 -2.83 -3.78
N ILE A 314 -4.80 -1.55 -3.68
CA ILE A 314 -4.37 -0.69 -2.59
C ILE A 314 -5.49 -0.69 -1.55
N ILE A 315 -5.11 -0.95 -0.31
CA ILE A 315 -5.99 -0.87 0.84
C ILE A 315 -5.51 0.29 1.68
N LEU A 316 -6.43 1.18 2.03
CA LEU A 316 -6.16 2.32 2.90
C LEU A 316 -7.19 2.40 4.03
N ASP A 317 -6.70 2.85 5.17
CA ASP A 317 -7.48 3.14 6.37
C ASP A 317 -6.66 4.07 7.27
N GLU A 318 -7.30 4.68 8.26
CA GLU A 318 -6.69 5.58 9.22
C GLU A 318 -6.69 5.00 10.63
N MET A 319 -5.60 5.20 11.36
CA MET A 319 -5.52 4.86 12.78
C MET A 319 -5.27 6.11 13.61
N SER A 320 -6.06 6.29 14.68
CA SER A 320 -5.76 7.32 15.69
C SER A 320 -4.44 7.00 16.41
N ILE A 321 -3.61 8.01 16.63
CA ILE A 321 -2.35 7.94 17.36
C ILE A 321 -2.31 8.97 18.50
N GLN A 322 -1.36 8.84 19.42
CA GLN A 322 -1.08 9.86 20.41
C GLN A 322 -0.40 11.06 19.76
N GLU A 323 -0.97 12.26 19.97
CA GLU A 323 -0.33 13.53 19.63
C GLU A 323 0.93 13.71 20.48
N ASP A 324 2.09 13.74 19.84
CA ASP A 324 3.38 13.93 20.51
C ASP A 324 4.41 14.44 19.51
N LEU A 325 5.32 15.31 19.95
CA LEU A 325 6.42 15.84 19.14
C LEU A 325 7.76 15.33 19.70
N GLN A 326 8.45 14.50 18.91
CA GLN A 326 9.67 13.84 19.32
C GLN A 326 10.87 14.27 18.49
N ILE A 327 11.98 14.50 19.17
CA ILE A 327 13.28 14.83 18.58
C ILE A 327 14.12 13.56 18.50
N VAL A 328 14.51 13.14 17.29
CA VAL A 328 15.31 11.94 17.07
C VAL A 328 16.65 12.32 16.45
N ASN A 329 17.72 11.99 17.16
CA ASN A 329 19.08 12.26 16.72
C ASN A 329 19.64 11.10 15.89
N TYR A 330 19.99 11.38 14.64
CA TYR A 330 20.71 10.47 13.76
C TYR A 330 22.15 10.96 13.56
N LYS A 331 23.01 10.08 13.05
CA LYS A 331 24.38 10.44 12.67
C LYS A 331 24.45 11.53 11.60
N GLU A 332 23.41 11.61 10.77
CA GLU A 332 23.30 12.55 9.64
C GLU A 332 22.55 13.83 10.01
N GLY A 333 22.01 13.93 11.24
CA GLY A 333 21.28 15.11 11.70
C GLY A 333 20.15 14.79 12.67
N THR A 334 19.53 15.84 13.20
CA THR A 334 18.37 15.78 14.09
C THR A 334 17.08 15.91 13.27
N MET A 335 16.12 15.02 13.53
CA MET A 335 14.81 15.00 12.86
C MET A 335 13.69 15.18 13.88
N LEU A 336 12.61 15.85 13.44
CA LEU A 336 11.38 16.02 14.22
C LEU A 336 10.31 15.08 13.69
N TYR A 337 9.66 14.33 14.58
CA TYR A 337 8.53 13.45 14.26
C TYR A 337 7.34 13.80 15.13
N GLY A 338 6.13 13.75 14.57
CA GLY A 338 4.89 14.07 15.30
C GLY A 338 4.01 15.13 14.67
N LEU A 339 4.53 15.86 13.68
CA LEU A 339 3.74 16.81 12.89
C LEU A 339 2.98 16.10 11.78
N ALA A 340 1.83 16.66 11.40
CA ALA A 340 1.10 16.26 10.20
C ALA A 340 1.98 16.49 8.95
N ASP A 341 2.11 15.43 8.14
CA ASP A 341 2.92 15.44 6.93
C ASP A 341 2.31 14.55 5.84
N SER A 342 1.29 15.09 5.20
CA SER A 342 0.53 14.44 4.14
C SER A 342 1.09 14.70 2.74
N ASP A 343 2.39 14.96 2.65
CA ASP A 343 3.13 15.33 1.44
C ASP A 343 3.16 16.83 1.08
N LEU A 344 4.21 17.21 0.36
CA LEU A 344 4.44 18.59 -0.08
C LEU A 344 3.34 19.12 -1.00
N ASP A 345 2.79 18.28 -1.87
CA ASP A 345 1.72 18.69 -2.79
C ASP A 345 0.41 18.99 -2.05
N VAL A 346 0.13 18.26 -0.96
CA VAL A 346 -1.00 18.58 -0.07
C VAL A 346 -0.74 19.89 0.66
N LYS A 347 0.47 20.10 1.19
CA LYS A 347 0.83 21.38 1.83
C LYS A 347 0.65 22.55 0.87
N ARG A 348 1.15 22.44 -0.36
CA ARG A 348 0.97 23.46 -1.42
C ARG A 348 -0.50 23.71 -1.74
N MET A 349 -1.31 22.65 -1.87
CA MET A 349 -2.74 22.78 -2.11
C MET A 349 -3.45 23.54 -0.96
N LYS A 350 -3.12 23.20 0.29
CA LYS A 350 -3.64 23.90 1.47
C LYS A 350 -3.21 25.37 1.46
N THR A 351 -1.93 25.67 1.22
CA THR A 351 -1.44 27.06 1.09
C THR A 351 -2.21 27.86 0.05
N LEU A 352 -2.47 27.29 -1.13
CA LEU A 352 -3.19 27.96 -2.21
C LEU A 352 -4.65 28.25 -1.85
N ASN A 353 -5.28 27.39 -1.04
CA ASN A 353 -6.69 27.53 -0.67
C ASN A 353 -6.89 28.47 0.52
N SER A 354 -5.99 28.47 1.51
CA SER A 354 -6.18 29.18 2.78
C SER A 354 -5.25 30.39 2.97
N ASN A 355 -4.22 30.57 2.14
CA ASN A 355 -3.12 31.53 2.33
C ASN A 355 -2.44 31.45 3.71
N LYS A 356 -2.67 30.36 4.47
CA LYS A 356 -2.17 30.12 5.82
C LYS A 356 -1.89 28.63 6.01
N VAL A 357 -0.68 28.29 6.44
CA VAL A 357 -0.33 26.92 6.84
C VAL A 357 0.16 26.97 8.28
N TYR A 358 -0.45 26.15 9.12
CA TYR A 358 0.02 25.89 10.48
C TYR A 358 0.43 24.42 10.52
N ASP A 359 1.59 24.11 11.10
CA ASP A 359 1.94 22.74 11.43
C ASP A 359 1.16 22.33 12.67
N SER A 360 0.41 21.24 12.56
CA SER A 360 -0.35 20.64 13.65
C SER A 360 0.27 19.32 14.06
N LEU A 361 0.08 18.93 15.32
CA LEU A 361 0.41 17.58 15.76
C LEU A 361 -0.50 16.58 15.05
N ALA A 362 0.09 15.49 14.59
CA ALA A 362 -0.64 14.40 13.98
C ALA A 362 -1.37 13.61 15.06
N ASN A 363 -2.67 13.41 14.85
CA ASN A 363 -3.50 12.56 15.70
C ASN A 363 -4.03 11.32 14.97
N HIS A 364 -3.79 11.23 13.66
CA HIS A 364 -4.09 10.05 12.86
C HIS A 364 -2.91 9.72 11.95
N VAL A 365 -2.85 8.47 11.50
CA VAL A 365 -1.95 8.02 10.45
C VAL A 365 -2.76 7.28 9.40
N GLN A 366 -2.71 7.79 8.17
CA GLN A 366 -3.24 7.10 7.00
C GLN A 366 -2.21 6.09 6.50
N GLN A 367 -2.56 4.81 6.51
CA GLN A 367 -1.67 3.72 6.10
C GLN A 367 -2.11 3.16 4.76
N TYR A 368 -1.13 2.82 3.92
CA TYR A 368 -1.35 2.17 2.63
C TYR A 368 -0.71 0.79 2.60
N VAL A 369 -1.48 -0.21 2.19
CA VAL A 369 -1.07 -1.60 2.06
C VAL A 369 -1.34 -2.06 0.63
N PHE A 370 -0.33 -2.65 -0.01
CA PHE A 370 -0.55 -3.38 -1.24
C PHE A 370 -1.03 -4.79 -0.89
N ASN A 371 -2.07 -5.26 -1.58
CA ASN A 371 -2.61 -6.61 -1.42
C ASN A 371 -2.77 -7.26 -2.79
N GLY A 372 -1.81 -8.11 -3.16
CA GLY A 372 -1.78 -8.86 -4.40
C GLY A 372 -2.89 -9.90 -4.48
N LEU A 373 -3.41 -10.16 -5.69
CA LEU A 373 -4.48 -11.14 -5.92
C LEU A 373 -4.14 -12.53 -5.38
N THR A 374 -2.86 -12.90 -5.43
CA THR A 374 -2.36 -14.20 -4.96
C THR A 374 -2.09 -14.23 -3.45
N GLY A 375 -2.20 -13.09 -2.75
CA GLY A 375 -2.10 -12.97 -1.29
C GLY A 375 -0.79 -12.40 -0.77
N PHE A 376 0.13 -11.95 -1.64
CA PHE A 376 1.29 -11.14 -1.22
C PHE A 376 0.81 -9.78 -0.72
N ARG A 377 1.21 -9.39 0.49
CA ARG A 377 0.78 -8.17 1.15
C ARG A 377 1.97 -7.40 1.72
N TRP A 378 1.92 -6.09 1.63
CA TRP A 378 3.02 -5.25 2.10
C TRP A 378 2.56 -3.85 2.50
N PRO A 379 2.76 -3.41 3.76
CA PRO A 379 2.62 -1.99 4.12
C PRO A 379 3.79 -1.20 3.53
N PHE A 380 3.50 -0.22 2.67
CA PHE A 380 4.54 0.44 1.88
C PHE A 380 4.61 1.96 2.06
N ALA A 381 3.55 2.59 2.55
CA ALA A 381 3.52 4.03 2.79
C ALA A 381 2.58 4.38 3.95
N ASN A 382 2.91 5.43 4.68
CA ASN A 382 2.08 5.98 5.75
C ASN A 382 2.17 7.50 5.78
N PHE A 383 1.09 8.20 6.11
CA PHE A 383 1.04 9.66 6.15
C PHE A 383 0.43 10.11 7.48
N PRO A 384 1.21 10.72 8.40
CA PRO A 384 0.65 11.29 9.61
C PRO A 384 -0.19 12.53 9.26
N ASN A 385 -1.39 12.63 9.82
CA ASN A 385 -2.33 13.70 9.48
C ASN A 385 -3.24 14.05 10.67
N CYS A 386 -4.19 14.96 10.42
CA CYS A 386 -5.23 15.35 11.36
C CYS A 386 -6.62 14.96 10.83
N GLN A 387 -6.79 13.67 10.50
CA GLN A 387 -7.90 13.11 9.70
C GLN A 387 -7.87 13.62 8.26
N ALA A 388 -7.46 12.78 7.31
CA ALA A 388 -7.32 13.21 5.92
C ALA A 388 -8.68 13.62 5.33
N ASP A 389 -8.73 14.82 4.78
CA ASP A 389 -9.85 15.25 3.96
C ASP A 389 -9.82 14.57 2.58
N PRO A 390 -10.92 14.55 1.82
CA PRO A 390 -10.99 13.86 0.52
C PRO A 390 -9.90 14.25 -0.48
N SER A 391 -9.47 15.52 -0.48
CA SER A 391 -8.43 16.00 -1.40
C SER A 391 -7.04 15.54 -1.00
N GLU A 392 -6.78 15.44 0.30
CA GLU A 392 -5.57 14.85 0.85
C GLU A 392 -5.48 13.36 0.50
N ILE A 393 -6.56 12.60 0.75
CA ILE A 393 -6.67 11.18 0.37
C ILE A 393 -6.41 10.99 -1.12
N PHE A 394 -6.93 11.90 -1.96
CA PHE A 394 -6.72 11.88 -3.40
C PHE A 394 -5.23 11.95 -3.77
N VAL A 395 -4.52 12.95 -3.25
CA VAL A 395 -3.11 13.17 -3.59
C VAL A 395 -2.25 12.00 -3.10
N THR A 396 -2.43 11.58 -1.85
CA THR A 396 -1.63 10.49 -1.25
C THR A 396 -1.90 9.15 -1.94
N THR A 397 -3.15 8.84 -2.31
CA THR A 397 -3.51 7.62 -3.04
C THR A 397 -2.85 7.57 -4.42
N TRP A 398 -2.95 8.64 -5.22
CA TRP A 398 -2.36 8.66 -6.56
C TRP A 398 -0.83 8.63 -6.53
N LYS A 399 -0.20 9.24 -5.52
CA LYS A 399 1.23 9.12 -5.27
C LYS A 399 1.64 7.67 -4.99
N CYS A 400 0.86 6.97 -4.17
CA CYS A 400 1.06 5.56 -3.87
C CYS A 400 0.89 4.66 -5.10
N ILE A 401 -0.15 4.88 -5.91
CA ILE A 401 -0.40 4.17 -7.18
C ILE A 401 0.79 4.30 -8.12
N HIS A 402 1.29 5.54 -8.29
CA HIS A 402 2.44 5.79 -9.16
C HIS A 402 3.69 5.04 -8.68
N ALA A 403 4.00 5.12 -7.38
CA ALA A 403 5.17 4.47 -6.82
C ALA A 403 5.13 2.94 -6.97
N LEU A 404 3.98 2.30 -6.75
CA LEU A 404 3.80 0.87 -7.00
C LEU A 404 4.14 0.52 -8.46
N GLY A 405 3.62 1.31 -9.41
CA GLY A 405 3.90 1.17 -10.84
C GLY A 405 5.39 1.24 -11.18
N GLU A 406 6.15 2.15 -10.57
CA GLU A 406 7.59 2.29 -10.79
C GLU A 406 8.39 1.05 -10.32
N TYR A 407 7.86 0.32 -9.35
CA TYR A 407 8.47 -0.89 -8.79
C TYR A 407 7.88 -2.18 -9.36
N GLY A 408 7.04 -2.09 -10.41
CA GLY A 408 6.52 -3.23 -11.14
C GLY A 408 5.25 -3.85 -10.55
N PHE A 409 4.66 -3.23 -9.53
CA PHE A 409 3.36 -3.61 -8.99
C PHE A 409 2.25 -2.86 -9.72
N SER A 410 1.14 -3.54 -10.01
CA SER A 410 0.02 -3.02 -10.78
C SER A 410 -1.23 -2.97 -9.92
N PRO A 411 -1.50 -1.84 -9.25
CA PRO A 411 -2.74 -1.66 -8.50
C PRO A 411 -3.91 -1.52 -9.50
N ILE A 412 -4.90 -2.41 -9.38
CA ILE A 412 -6.08 -2.48 -10.25
C ILE A 412 -7.38 -2.16 -9.50
N TYR A 413 -7.37 -2.25 -8.17
CA TYR A 413 -8.49 -1.82 -7.33
C TYR A 413 -8.03 -1.03 -6.11
N CYS A 414 -8.94 -0.25 -5.53
CA CYS A 414 -8.77 0.47 -4.29
C CYS A 414 -9.90 0.09 -3.34
N CYS A 415 -9.56 -0.43 -2.16
CA CYS A 415 -10.51 -0.89 -1.15
C CYS A 415 -10.37 -0.07 0.13
N MET A 416 -11.49 0.41 0.65
CA MET A 416 -11.53 1.29 1.83
C MET A 416 -12.84 1.16 2.59
N ASP A 417 -12.88 1.72 3.81
CA ASP A 417 -14.11 1.82 4.58
C ASP A 417 -15.11 2.82 3.94
N GLY A 418 -16.37 2.73 4.34
CA GLY A 418 -17.39 3.69 3.93
C GLY A 418 -17.47 4.89 4.88
N SER A 419 -16.37 5.55 5.19
CA SER A 419 -16.41 6.86 5.87
C SER A 419 -16.88 7.96 4.90
N ALA A 420 -17.32 9.10 5.45
CA ALA A 420 -17.78 10.22 4.62
C ALA A 420 -16.67 10.76 3.71
N ASN A 421 -15.44 10.87 4.22
CA ASN A 421 -14.30 11.33 3.45
C ASN A 421 -13.92 10.35 2.33
N ASN A 422 -13.95 9.05 2.59
CA ASN A 422 -13.68 8.03 1.58
C ASN A 422 -14.72 8.00 0.46
N ARG A 423 -16.02 8.12 0.80
CA ARG A 423 -17.09 8.27 -0.22
C ARG A 423 -16.89 9.53 -1.06
N ALA A 424 -16.56 10.66 -0.44
CA ALA A 424 -16.30 11.90 -1.16
C ALA A 424 -15.07 11.77 -2.08
N PHE A 425 -13.99 11.14 -1.61
CA PHE A 425 -12.81 10.82 -2.40
C PHE A 425 -13.17 9.97 -3.64
N ILE A 426 -13.99 8.93 -3.48
CA ILE A 426 -14.44 8.11 -4.62
C ILE A 426 -15.22 8.97 -5.62
N LYS A 427 -16.20 9.75 -5.15
CA LYS A 427 -17.04 10.62 -5.99
C LYS A 427 -16.22 11.65 -6.78
N MET A 428 -15.07 12.10 -6.28
CA MET A 428 -14.17 13.00 -7.03
C MET A 428 -13.67 12.44 -8.37
N HIS A 429 -13.74 11.12 -8.58
CA HIS A 429 -13.29 10.47 -9.81
C HIS A 429 -14.35 10.41 -10.91
N PHE A 430 -15.60 10.70 -10.58
CA PHE A 430 -16.74 10.54 -11.49
C PHE A 430 -17.38 11.89 -11.78
N THR A 431 -17.79 12.09 -13.05
CA THR A 431 -18.52 13.30 -13.46
C THR A 431 -20.02 13.22 -13.12
N GLY A 432 -20.51 12.02 -12.81
CA GLY A 432 -21.85 11.73 -12.34
C GLY A 432 -21.82 10.63 -11.29
N ASP A 433 -22.88 9.83 -11.22
CA ASP A 433 -22.99 8.72 -10.28
C ASP A 433 -21.91 7.64 -10.54
N PRO A 434 -21.07 7.29 -9.55
CA PRO A 434 -20.08 6.22 -9.67
C PRO A 434 -20.65 4.88 -10.17
N ILE A 435 -21.90 4.57 -9.83
CA ILE A 435 -22.57 3.32 -10.22
C ILE A 435 -22.76 3.25 -11.74
N SER A 436 -23.05 4.38 -12.39
CA SER A 436 -23.23 4.45 -13.85
C SER A 436 -21.97 4.06 -14.62
N SER A 437 -20.80 4.21 -14.00
CA SER A 437 -19.49 3.79 -14.54
C SER A 437 -19.02 2.46 -13.95
N LYS A 438 -19.90 1.69 -13.30
CA LYS A 438 -19.59 0.43 -12.61
C LYS A 438 -18.40 0.52 -11.65
N MET A 439 -18.26 1.68 -10.99
CA MET A 439 -17.14 1.98 -10.08
C MET A 439 -15.74 1.98 -10.73
N VAL A 440 -15.66 2.09 -12.06
CA VAL A 440 -14.41 2.13 -12.81
C VAL A 440 -14.09 3.57 -13.20
N ALA A 441 -12.95 4.08 -12.75
CA ALA A 441 -12.46 5.40 -13.12
C ALA A 441 -11.13 5.31 -13.89
N PRO A 442 -10.86 6.22 -14.85
CA PRO A 442 -9.54 6.31 -15.46
C PRO A 442 -8.49 6.72 -14.43
N PHE A 443 -7.23 6.33 -14.64
CA PHE A 443 -6.16 6.88 -13.81
C PHE A 443 -6.05 8.38 -14.00
N TYR A 444 -5.85 9.10 -12.91
CA TYR A 444 -5.76 10.56 -12.93
C TYR A 444 -4.73 11.09 -13.95
N GLN A 445 -3.62 10.36 -14.13
CA GLN A 445 -2.51 10.77 -15.01
C GLN A 445 -2.38 9.92 -16.27
N ASN A 446 -3.10 8.80 -16.35
CA ASN A 446 -3.04 7.91 -17.50
C ASN A 446 -4.43 7.38 -17.84
N PRO A 447 -5.18 8.07 -18.70
CA PRO A 447 -6.54 7.66 -19.06
C PRO A 447 -6.64 6.26 -19.71
N THR A 448 -5.53 5.68 -20.18
CA THR A 448 -5.51 4.32 -20.74
C THR A 448 -5.52 3.24 -19.66
N LYS A 449 -5.34 3.60 -18.39
CA LYS A 449 -5.42 2.70 -17.24
C LYS A 449 -6.67 3.00 -16.43
N GLN A 450 -7.19 1.98 -15.76
CA GLN A 450 -8.42 2.06 -15.00
C GLN A 450 -8.20 1.58 -13.57
N MET A 451 -8.85 2.25 -12.62
CA MET A 451 -8.91 1.91 -11.21
C MET A 451 -10.35 1.56 -10.84
N ILE A 452 -10.50 0.44 -10.13
CA ILE A 452 -11.80 -0.03 -9.64
C ILE A 452 -11.93 0.32 -8.16
N PHE A 453 -12.98 1.03 -7.78
CA PHE A 453 -13.24 1.35 -6.37
C PHE A 453 -14.18 0.32 -5.75
N ILE A 454 -13.84 -0.19 -4.56
CA ILE A 454 -14.60 -1.21 -3.85
C ILE A 454 -14.74 -0.78 -2.38
N MET A 455 -15.96 -0.84 -1.86
CA MET A 455 -16.20 -0.63 -0.42
C MET A 455 -15.93 -1.91 0.36
N ASP A 456 -15.42 -1.79 1.58
CA ASP A 456 -15.10 -2.95 2.40
C ASP A 456 -16.37 -3.74 2.82
N PRO A 457 -16.48 -5.04 2.46
CA PRO A 457 -17.64 -5.85 2.82
C PRO A 457 -17.78 -6.06 4.33
N CYS A 458 -16.67 -6.12 5.08
CA CYS A 458 -16.71 -6.32 6.53
C CYS A 458 -17.41 -5.14 7.23
N HIS A 459 -17.02 -3.91 6.85
CA HIS A 459 -17.65 -2.68 7.31
C HIS A 459 -19.10 -2.54 6.87
N LEU A 460 -19.46 -2.97 5.66
CA LEU A 460 -20.84 -2.96 5.18
C LEU A 460 -21.75 -3.82 6.07
N LEU A 461 -21.36 -5.08 6.33
CA LEU A 461 -22.13 -6.00 7.18
C LEU A 461 -22.27 -5.46 8.62
N LYS A 462 -21.21 -4.82 9.15
CA LYS A 462 -21.28 -4.11 10.43
C LYS A 462 -22.34 -2.99 10.43
N LYS A 463 -22.42 -2.20 9.36
CA LYS A 463 -23.44 -1.14 9.21
C LYS A 463 -24.85 -1.69 9.05
N ILE A 464 -25.02 -2.79 8.32
CA ILE A 464 -26.32 -3.51 8.24
C ILE A 464 -26.75 -3.93 9.64
N ARG A 465 -25.89 -4.63 10.40
CA ARG A 465 -26.19 -5.03 11.78
C ARG A 465 -26.56 -3.83 12.65
N ASN A 466 -25.78 -2.75 12.58
CA ASN A 466 -26.06 -1.55 13.38
C ASN A 466 -27.38 -0.86 13.00
N SER A 467 -27.82 -0.97 11.74
CA SER A 467 -29.13 -0.50 11.28
C SER A 467 -30.28 -1.35 11.83
N VAL A 468 -30.10 -2.67 11.91
CA VAL A 468 -31.07 -3.56 12.57
C VAL A 468 -31.11 -3.29 14.07
N LEU A 469 -29.96 -3.10 14.71
CA LEU A 469 -29.85 -2.76 16.14
C LEU A 469 -30.61 -1.47 16.49
N SER A 470 -30.53 -0.45 15.64
CA SER A 470 -31.23 0.81 15.85
C SER A 470 -32.73 0.72 15.52
N SER A 471 -33.20 -0.40 14.96
CA SER A 471 -34.59 -0.64 14.60
C SER A 471 -35.43 -1.15 15.77
N GLY A 472 -36.47 -0.42 16.14
CA GLY A 472 -37.35 -0.81 17.25
C GLY A 472 -38.59 0.08 17.40
N LEU A 473 -39.51 -0.35 18.26
CA LEU A 473 -40.80 0.33 18.53
C LEU A 473 -40.74 1.25 19.75
N LEU A 474 -39.70 1.13 20.60
CA LEU A 474 -39.57 1.88 21.84
C LEU A 474 -38.89 3.24 21.61
N GLU A 475 -39.15 4.16 22.54
CA GLU A 475 -38.49 5.47 22.60
C GLU A 475 -36.97 5.28 22.77
N GLY A 476 -36.18 5.90 21.87
CA GLY A 476 -34.72 5.73 21.79
C GLY A 476 -34.23 4.92 20.59
N HIS A 477 -35.11 4.19 19.89
CA HIS A 477 -34.78 3.62 18.58
C HIS A 477 -34.78 4.70 17.49
N GLN A 478 -33.79 4.65 16.61
CA GLN A 478 -33.62 5.62 15.54
C GLN A 478 -34.21 5.15 14.21
N ARG A 479 -34.57 3.84 14.12
CA ARG A 479 -35.06 3.19 12.91
C ARG A 479 -36.31 2.37 13.15
N LEU A 480 -37.08 2.14 12.09
CA LEU A 480 -38.15 1.15 12.04
C LEU A 480 -38.18 0.48 10.68
N LEU A 481 -37.22 -0.43 10.47
CA LEU A 481 -37.04 -1.16 9.21
C LEU A 481 -38.31 -1.91 8.82
N CYS A 482 -38.66 -1.90 7.53
CA CYS A 482 -39.89 -2.52 7.05
C CYS A 482 -39.73 -3.05 5.62
N VAL A 483 -39.91 -4.35 5.43
CA VAL A 483 -39.86 -5.07 4.13
C VAL A 483 -41.22 -5.71 3.89
N ASN A 484 -41.84 -5.55 2.73
CA ASN A 484 -43.15 -6.13 2.41
C ASN A 484 -44.24 -5.80 3.45
N ASN A 485 -44.20 -4.59 4.01
CA ASN A 485 -45.01 -4.11 5.13
C ASN A 485 -44.83 -4.89 6.45
N LYS A 486 -43.78 -5.71 6.55
CA LYS A 486 -43.38 -6.44 7.75
C LYS A 486 -42.22 -5.72 8.43
N VAL A 487 -42.41 -5.39 9.70
CA VAL A 487 -41.44 -4.66 10.51
C VAL A 487 -40.29 -5.58 10.92
N ILE A 488 -39.05 -5.08 10.84
CA ILE A 488 -37.84 -5.79 11.29
C ILE A 488 -37.26 -5.02 12.46
N ILE A 489 -37.22 -5.61 13.66
CA ILE A 489 -36.74 -4.95 14.88
C ILE A 489 -35.75 -5.83 15.64
N TRP A 490 -34.81 -5.19 16.35
CA TRP A 490 -33.77 -5.91 17.09
C TRP A 490 -34.32 -6.88 18.15
N LYS A 491 -35.51 -6.58 18.69
CA LYS A 491 -36.21 -7.47 19.62
C LYS A 491 -36.40 -8.89 19.07
N MET A 492 -36.58 -9.05 17.76
CA MET A 492 -36.70 -10.36 17.11
C MET A 492 -35.42 -11.22 17.28
N TRP A 493 -34.24 -10.61 17.23
CA TRP A 493 -32.96 -11.29 17.50
C TRP A 493 -32.83 -11.66 18.97
N ILE A 494 -33.24 -10.77 19.88
CA ILE A 494 -33.20 -11.00 21.32
C ILE A 494 -34.12 -12.16 21.71
N ASP A 495 -35.34 -12.18 21.18
CA ASP A 495 -36.35 -13.20 21.51
C ASP A 495 -35.92 -14.57 20.97
N ALA A 496 -35.39 -14.64 19.75
CA ALA A 496 -34.83 -15.87 19.19
C ALA A 496 -33.61 -16.38 19.99
N PHE A 497 -32.71 -15.48 20.41
CA PHE A 497 -31.58 -15.85 21.26
C PHE A 497 -32.04 -16.42 22.60
N ASN A 498 -32.97 -15.74 23.28
CA ASN A 498 -33.49 -16.19 24.57
C ASN A 498 -34.18 -17.55 24.45
N TRP A 499 -34.92 -17.78 23.37
CA TRP A 499 -35.50 -19.09 23.05
C TRP A 499 -34.41 -20.16 22.86
N ASP A 500 -33.34 -19.86 22.12
CA ASP A 500 -32.26 -20.81 21.89
C ASP A 500 -31.48 -21.16 23.16
N GLN A 501 -31.36 -20.21 24.10
CA GLN A 501 -30.72 -20.46 25.41
C GLN A 501 -31.51 -21.41 26.32
N LEU A 502 -32.80 -21.66 26.05
CA LEU A 502 -33.59 -22.65 26.79
C LEU A 502 -33.34 -24.09 26.29
N ASN A 503 -32.77 -24.24 25.09
CA ASN A 503 -32.46 -25.54 24.52
C ASN A 503 -31.21 -26.14 25.17
N SER A 504 -31.22 -27.45 25.46
CA SER A 504 -30.03 -28.15 25.99
C SER A 504 -28.85 -28.13 25.01
N PHE A 505 -29.13 -27.99 23.71
CA PHE A 505 -28.14 -27.83 22.64
C PHE A 505 -28.47 -26.58 21.82
N PRO A 506 -27.89 -25.41 22.17
CA PRO A 506 -28.10 -24.19 21.41
C PRO A 506 -27.72 -24.37 19.93
N LEU A 507 -28.61 -23.92 19.05
CA LEU A 507 -28.40 -23.97 17.59
C LEU A 507 -27.26 -23.03 17.19
N HIS A 508 -27.13 -21.88 17.84
CA HIS A 508 -26.06 -20.93 17.56
C HIS A 508 -25.02 -20.86 18.69
N LYS A 509 -23.98 -21.69 18.58
CA LYS A 509 -23.00 -21.92 19.66
C LYS A 509 -22.07 -20.75 19.99
N LYS A 510 -21.93 -19.78 19.07
CA LYS A 510 -21.00 -18.65 19.21
C LYS A 510 -21.67 -17.39 19.75
N LEU A 511 -23.00 -17.36 19.76
CA LEU A 511 -23.77 -16.20 20.13
C LEU A 511 -23.72 -16.00 21.64
N THR A 512 -23.40 -14.78 22.07
CA THR A 512 -23.27 -14.42 23.48
C THR A 512 -24.07 -13.16 23.77
N ARG A 513 -24.26 -12.84 25.06
CA ARG A 513 -24.93 -11.59 25.46
C ARG A 513 -24.26 -10.33 24.88
N GLU A 514 -22.95 -10.33 24.65
CA GLU A 514 -22.25 -9.19 24.03
C GLU A 514 -22.72 -8.91 22.60
N HIS A 515 -23.17 -9.95 21.88
CA HIS A 515 -23.70 -9.81 20.52
C HIS A 515 -25.05 -9.09 20.51
N LEU A 516 -25.94 -9.46 21.45
CA LEU A 516 -27.31 -8.94 21.55
C LEU A 516 -27.39 -7.60 22.29
N TYR A 517 -26.46 -7.36 23.20
CA TYR A 517 -26.37 -6.14 24.02
C TYR A 517 -24.99 -5.47 23.86
N PRO A 518 -24.62 -5.04 22.64
CA PRO A 518 -23.29 -4.50 22.39
C PRO A 518 -23.14 -3.09 22.94
N ASN A 519 -22.06 -2.84 23.68
CA ASN A 519 -21.62 -1.48 23.99
C ASN A 519 -20.98 -0.79 22.76
N ASN A 520 -20.57 0.47 22.88
CA ASN A 520 -20.00 1.22 21.76
C ASN A 520 -18.74 0.56 21.17
N ALA A 521 -17.89 -0.06 21.98
CA ALA A 521 -16.72 -0.80 21.49
C ALA A 521 -17.13 -2.10 20.78
N SER A 522 -18.08 -2.86 21.33
CA SER A 522 -18.60 -4.09 20.72
C SER A 522 -19.34 -3.82 19.41
N LYS A 523 -19.95 -2.64 19.23
CA LYS A 523 -20.54 -2.20 17.95
C LYS A 523 -19.50 -2.09 16.82
N MET A 524 -18.23 -1.85 17.16
CA MET A 524 -17.15 -1.71 16.18
C MET A 524 -16.55 -3.06 15.73
N ARG A 525 -16.82 -4.15 16.45
CA ARG A 525 -16.25 -5.48 16.17
C ARG A 525 -16.97 -6.16 15.00
N ASN A 526 -16.27 -6.30 13.86
CA ASN A 526 -16.79 -6.97 12.66
C ASN A 526 -17.25 -8.42 12.96
N LYS A 527 -16.49 -9.14 13.80
CA LYS A 527 -16.81 -10.54 14.15
C LYS A 527 -18.18 -10.70 14.82
N LEU A 528 -18.52 -9.83 15.77
CA LEU A 528 -19.83 -9.85 16.43
C LEU A 528 -20.96 -9.55 15.44
N ALA A 529 -20.73 -8.64 14.49
CA ALA A 529 -21.71 -8.34 13.45
C ALA A 529 -21.94 -9.54 12.51
N PHE A 530 -20.87 -10.25 12.13
CA PHE A 530 -20.99 -11.44 11.28
C PHE A 530 -21.76 -12.54 11.98
N ASP A 531 -21.47 -12.80 13.26
CA ASP A 531 -22.18 -13.84 14.00
C ASP A 531 -23.69 -13.49 14.15
N CYS A 532 -24.05 -12.21 14.20
CA CYS A 532 -25.46 -11.78 14.17
C CYS A 532 -26.16 -11.85 12.79
N LEU A 533 -25.43 -12.09 11.71
CA LEU A 533 -25.94 -12.03 10.34
C LEU A 533 -25.64 -13.29 9.51
N ASN A 534 -24.99 -14.29 10.09
CA ASN A 534 -24.52 -15.49 9.41
C ASN A 534 -25.61 -16.56 9.25
N LYS A 535 -25.23 -17.69 8.65
CA LYS A 535 -26.09 -18.87 8.45
C LYS A 535 -26.55 -19.54 9.74
N GLU A 536 -25.74 -19.56 10.80
CA GLU A 536 -26.15 -20.11 12.11
C GLU A 536 -27.29 -19.28 12.71
N MET A 537 -27.20 -17.95 12.66
CA MET A 537 -28.27 -17.03 13.07
C MET A 537 -29.54 -17.23 12.23
N TYR A 538 -29.42 -17.31 10.90
CA TYR A 538 -30.56 -17.56 10.01
C TYR A 538 -31.28 -18.86 10.38
N ASN A 539 -30.54 -19.96 10.55
CA ASN A 539 -31.13 -21.26 10.91
C ASN A 539 -31.81 -21.20 12.29
N MET A 540 -31.18 -20.56 13.28
CA MET A 540 -31.76 -20.40 14.62
C MET A 540 -33.07 -19.60 14.57
N MET A 541 -33.09 -18.48 13.83
CA MET A 541 -34.30 -17.67 13.68
C MET A 541 -35.38 -18.38 12.86
N LEU A 542 -35.00 -19.21 11.90
CA LEU A 542 -35.93 -20.06 11.15
C LEU A 542 -36.61 -21.09 12.06
N GLU A 543 -35.87 -21.80 12.90
CA GLU A 543 -36.46 -22.75 13.87
C GLU A 543 -37.31 -22.03 14.93
N TYR A 544 -36.84 -20.89 15.43
CA TYR A 544 -37.64 -20.06 16.34
C TYR A 544 -38.97 -19.67 15.71
N SER A 545 -38.97 -19.24 14.44
CA SER A 545 -40.20 -18.82 13.75
C SER A 545 -41.28 -19.92 13.73
N LYS A 546 -40.90 -21.20 13.60
CA LYS A 546 -41.84 -22.33 13.60
C LYS A 546 -42.60 -22.49 14.92
N THR A 547 -42.05 -21.95 16.00
CA THR A 547 -42.69 -21.96 17.34
C THR A 547 -43.71 -20.84 17.51
N LEU A 548 -43.72 -19.85 16.62
CA LEU A 548 -44.64 -18.72 16.64
C LEU A 548 -46.00 -19.08 16.02
N THR A 549 -47.04 -18.28 16.33
CA THR A 549 -48.34 -18.38 15.66
C THR A 549 -48.23 -18.00 14.19
N GLN A 550 -49.18 -18.42 13.35
CA GLN A 550 -49.16 -18.12 11.91
C GLN A 550 -49.08 -16.62 11.61
N ALA A 551 -49.78 -15.79 12.38
CA ALA A 551 -49.73 -14.33 12.25
C ALA A 551 -48.34 -13.77 12.62
N ALA A 552 -47.75 -14.24 13.72
CA ALA A 552 -46.41 -13.83 14.14
C ALA A 552 -45.31 -14.33 13.18
N GLN A 553 -45.47 -15.51 12.59
CA GLN A 553 -44.58 -16.01 11.53
C GLN A 553 -44.60 -15.11 10.30
N ASP A 554 -45.78 -14.68 9.88
CA ASP A 554 -45.95 -13.77 8.75
C ASP A 554 -45.29 -12.40 9.02
N GLU A 555 -45.39 -11.88 10.25
CA GLU A 555 -44.65 -10.68 10.68
C GLU A 555 -43.13 -10.89 10.74
N PHE A 556 -42.68 -12.07 11.17
CA PHE A 556 -41.26 -12.41 11.30
C PHE A 556 -40.58 -12.69 9.95
N SER A 557 -41.35 -12.94 8.89
CA SER A 557 -40.86 -13.29 7.55
C SER A 557 -39.88 -12.27 6.97
N GLY A 558 -40.07 -10.98 7.24
CA GLY A 558 -39.15 -9.92 6.80
C GLY A 558 -37.74 -10.06 7.39
N ALA A 559 -37.64 -10.45 8.66
CA ALA A 559 -36.35 -10.68 9.32
C ALA A 559 -35.64 -11.92 8.74
N LEU A 560 -36.39 -12.98 8.42
CA LEU A 560 -35.86 -14.18 7.77
C LEU A 560 -35.34 -13.87 6.36
N GLN A 561 -36.07 -13.08 5.57
CA GLN A 561 -35.62 -12.67 4.23
C GLN A 561 -34.32 -11.86 4.31
N LEU A 562 -34.24 -10.87 5.22
CA LEU A 562 -33.01 -10.12 5.45
C LEU A 562 -31.85 -11.03 5.80
N LEU A 563 -32.04 -11.94 6.76
CA LEU A 563 -30.99 -12.86 7.20
C LEU A 563 -30.56 -13.85 6.12
N GLN A 564 -31.48 -14.32 5.28
CA GLN A 564 -31.15 -15.19 4.17
C GLN A 564 -30.10 -14.54 3.25
N HIS A 565 -30.30 -13.27 2.91
CA HIS A 565 -29.38 -12.53 2.04
C HIS A 565 -28.10 -12.09 2.77
N THR A 566 -28.18 -11.63 4.03
CA THR A 566 -26.96 -11.28 4.78
C THR A 566 -26.11 -12.50 5.12
N ALA A 567 -26.71 -13.64 5.39
CA ALA A 567 -25.99 -14.90 5.64
C ALA A 567 -25.20 -15.33 4.40
N PHE A 568 -25.82 -15.21 3.22
CA PHE A 568 -25.11 -15.40 1.96
C PHE A 568 -23.94 -14.43 1.81
N LEU A 569 -24.11 -13.14 2.07
CA LEU A 569 -23.03 -12.15 1.95
C LEU A 569 -21.87 -12.45 2.92
N VAL A 570 -22.16 -12.84 4.16
CA VAL A 570 -21.14 -13.26 5.15
C VAL A 570 -20.36 -14.47 4.62
N ASP A 571 -21.05 -15.50 4.12
CA ASP A 571 -20.41 -16.70 3.59
C ASP A 571 -19.60 -16.40 2.31
N PHE A 572 -20.15 -15.59 1.41
CA PHE A 572 -19.52 -15.24 0.13
C PHE A 572 -18.23 -14.43 0.33
N PHE A 573 -18.27 -13.34 1.10
CA PHE A 573 -17.07 -12.54 1.40
C PHE A 573 -16.16 -13.19 2.45
N GLY A 574 -16.60 -14.27 3.10
CA GLY A 574 -15.75 -15.17 3.88
C GLY A 574 -15.09 -16.28 3.06
N ASP A 575 -15.53 -16.51 1.81
CA ASP A 575 -15.12 -17.64 0.99
C ASP A 575 -13.69 -17.47 0.46
N SER A 576 -12.85 -18.44 0.79
CA SER A 576 -11.45 -18.49 0.36
C SER A 576 -11.25 -19.24 -0.96
N ARG A 577 -12.32 -19.81 -1.55
CA ARG A 577 -12.27 -20.49 -2.86
C ARG A 577 -12.26 -19.46 -4.00
N PRO A 578 -11.34 -19.57 -4.96
CA PRO A 578 -11.22 -18.62 -6.06
C PRO A 578 -12.44 -18.65 -6.99
N ILE A 579 -12.79 -17.49 -7.53
CA ILE A 579 -13.68 -17.29 -8.68
C ILE A 579 -12.78 -17.25 -9.92
N LYS A 580 -13.03 -18.17 -10.87
CA LYS A 580 -12.18 -18.38 -12.04
C LYS A 580 -12.77 -17.85 -13.35
N ASN A 581 -14.09 -17.72 -13.39
CA ASN A 581 -14.85 -17.31 -14.56
C ASN A 581 -16.15 -16.62 -14.12
N LYS A 582 -16.90 -16.09 -15.09
CA LYS A 582 -18.12 -15.30 -14.84
C LYS A 582 -19.35 -16.17 -14.62
N GLU A 583 -19.28 -17.44 -15.01
CA GLU A 583 -20.35 -18.43 -14.87
C GLU A 583 -20.40 -19.04 -13.46
N ASP A 584 -19.53 -18.59 -12.55
CA ASP A 584 -19.54 -19.01 -11.15
C ASP A 584 -20.92 -18.74 -10.53
N THR A 585 -21.60 -19.79 -10.10
CA THR A 585 -22.96 -19.72 -9.56
C THR A 585 -23.06 -18.82 -8.32
N ARG A 586 -21.94 -18.61 -7.60
CA ARG A 586 -21.90 -17.68 -6.47
C ARG A 586 -22.06 -16.23 -6.91
N LEU A 587 -21.67 -15.86 -8.13
CA LEU A 587 -21.89 -14.52 -8.68
C LEU A 587 -23.37 -14.26 -9.00
N VAL A 588 -24.09 -15.31 -9.46
CA VAL A 588 -25.54 -15.25 -9.65
C VAL A 588 -26.25 -15.04 -8.31
N ALA A 589 -25.88 -15.81 -7.29
CA ALA A 589 -26.43 -15.63 -5.94
C ALA A 589 -26.08 -14.26 -5.33
N LEU A 590 -24.90 -13.71 -5.63
CA LEU A 590 -24.54 -12.33 -5.24
C LEU A 590 -25.44 -11.30 -5.91
N ARG A 591 -25.75 -11.49 -7.19
CA ARG A 591 -26.69 -10.63 -7.92
C ARG A 591 -28.09 -10.70 -7.33
N GLU A 592 -28.59 -11.90 -7.01
CA GLU A 592 -29.89 -12.10 -6.37
C GLU A 592 -29.98 -11.39 -5.01
N ALA A 593 -28.94 -11.50 -4.19
CA ALA A 593 -28.87 -10.78 -2.92
C ALA A 593 -28.89 -9.27 -3.11
N TYR A 594 -28.12 -8.74 -4.07
CA TYR A 594 -28.12 -7.32 -4.41
C TYR A 594 -29.49 -6.84 -4.91
N ASP A 595 -30.10 -7.56 -5.85
CA ASP A 595 -31.39 -7.22 -6.42
C ASP A 595 -32.50 -7.24 -5.36
N TRP A 596 -32.42 -8.12 -4.35
CA TRP A 596 -33.32 -8.11 -3.20
C TRP A 596 -33.24 -6.80 -2.42
N PHE A 597 -32.04 -6.32 -2.07
CA PHE A 597 -31.88 -5.02 -1.40
C PHE A 597 -32.43 -3.87 -2.25
N LYS A 598 -32.19 -3.87 -3.57
CA LYS A 598 -32.74 -2.85 -4.47
C LYS A 598 -34.26 -2.94 -4.59
N SER A 599 -34.84 -4.15 -4.54
CA SER A 599 -36.29 -4.35 -4.55
C SER A 599 -36.94 -3.78 -3.29
N TRP A 600 -36.31 -3.98 -2.12
CA TRP A 600 -36.74 -3.40 -0.85
C TRP A 600 -36.73 -1.87 -0.90
N GLU A 601 -35.69 -1.25 -1.46
CA GLU A 601 -35.66 0.20 -1.66
C GLU A 601 -36.78 0.71 -2.58
N LYS A 602 -37.03 0.02 -3.70
CA LYS A 602 -38.08 0.36 -4.66
C LYS A 602 -39.47 0.25 -4.04
N GLU A 603 -39.72 -0.78 -3.26
CA GLU A 603 -40.99 -0.98 -2.55
C GLU A 603 -41.39 0.25 -1.71
N ARG A 604 -40.40 0.87 -1.05
CA ARG A 604 -40.61 2.00 -0.16
C ARG A 604 -40.72 3.35 -0.89
N THR A 605 -40.49 3.41 -2.21
CA THR A 605 -40.65 4.66 -2.98
C THR A 605 -42.07 5.22 -2.96
N GLY A 606 -43.08 4.36 -2.77
CA GLY A 606 -44.48 4.76 -2.63
C GLY A 606 -44.83 5.48 -1.32
N GLU A 607 -43.97 5.43 -0.29
CA GLU A 607 -44.18 6.17 0.95
C GLU A 607 -43.94 7.67 0.72
N LYS A 608 -45.01 8.46 0.89
CA LYS A 608 -45.03 9.91 0.64
C LYS A 608 -44.15 10.67 1.64
N SER A 609 -44.08 10.21 2.89
CA SER A 609 -43.24 10.83 3.91
C SER A 609 -41.78 10.40 3.71
N ALA A 610 -40.93 11.33 3.27
CA ALA A 610 -39.50 11.08 3.13
C ALA A 610 -38.87 10.59 4.45
N HIS A 611 -39.30 11.16 5.59
CA HIS A 611 -38.83 10.71 6.90
C HIS A 611 -39.22 9.26 7.18
N ARG A 612 -40.50 8.87 7.03
CA ARG A 612 -40.93 7.47 7.26
C ARG A 612 -40.27 6.50 6.28
N ARG A 613 -40.12 6.91 5.02
CA ARG A 613 -39.42 6.13 3.99
C ARG A 613 -37.98 5.86 4.39
N GLU A 614 -37.21 6.90 4.72
CA GLU A 614 -35.82 6.74 5.14
C GLU A 614 -35.71 5.95 6.45
N ASN A 615 -36.65 6.10 7.37
CA ASN A 615 -36.70 5.35 8.63
C ASN A 615 -36.92 3.84 8.43
N SER A 616 -37.58 3.47 7.33
CA SER A 616 -37.95 2.09 6.98
C SER A 616 -36.90 1.29 6.21
N LEU A 617 -35.81 1.94 5.81
CA LEU A 617 -34.72 1.35 5.02
C LEU A 617 -33.41 1.30 5.81
N LEU A 618 -32.38 0.64 5.27
CA LEU A 618 -31.01 0.86 5.74
C LEU A 618 -30.59 2.33 5.53
N THR A 619 -29.59 2.80 6.29
CA THR A 619 -29.10 4.18 6.10
C THR A 619 -28.66 4.41 4.65
N MET A 620 -28.85 5.63 4.15
CA MET A 620 -28.47 6.00 2.79
C MET A 620 -27.01 5.65 2.49
N GLU A 621 -26.12 5.88 3.45
CA GLU A 621 -24.70 5.53 3.37
C GLU A 621 -24.49 4.02 3.23
N THR A 622 -25.24 3.20 3.97
CA THR A 622 -25.14 1.74 3.90
C THR A 622 -25.64 1.23 2.54
N ARG A 623 -26.69 1.85 1.99
CA ARG A 623 -27.24 1.51 0.67
C ARG A 623 -26.27 1.89 -0.45
N GLU A 624 -25.65 3.07 -0.35
CA GLU A 624 -24.62 3.52 -1.28
C GLU A 624 -23.35 2.64 -1.20
N ASP A 625 -22.91 2.28 0.00
CA ASP A 625 -21.76 1.38 0.18
C ASP A 625 -22.03 -0.02 -0.41
N LEU A 626 -23.27 -0.52 -0.32
CA LEU A 626 -23.71 -1.77 -0.95
C LEU A 626 -23.64 -1.69 -2.48
N ASP A 627 -24.11 -0.58 -3.07
CA ASP A 627 -24.00 -0.36 -4.51
C ASP A 627 -22.54 -0.35 -4.97
N PHE A 628 -21.70 0.41 -4.25
CA PHE A 628 -20.29 0.53 -4.58
C PHE A 628 -19.53 -0.80 -4.43
N LEU A 629 -19.82 -1.58 -3.38
CA LEU A 629 -19.27 -2.92 -3.21
C LEU A 629 -19.68 -3.84 -4.37
N PHE A 630 -20.98 -3.94 -4.68
CA PHE A 630 -21.47 -4.86 -5.69
C PHE A 630 -20.89 -4.55 -7.08
N HIS A 631 -21.03 -3.32 -7.55
CA HIS A 631 -20.56 -2.93 -8.89
C HIS A 631 -19.03 -2.96 -8.99
N GLY A 632 -18.32 -2.53 -7.94
CA GLY A 632 -16.86 -2.59 -7.89
C GLY A 632 -16.33 -4.03 -7.89
N PHE A 633 -16.95 -4.92 -7.11
CA PHE A 633 -16.53 -6.32 -7.06
C PHE A 633 -16.76 -7.05 -8.40
N ILE A 634 -17.92 -6.84 -9.04
CA ILE A 634 -18.20 -7.42 -10.36
C ILE A 634 -17.23 -6.90 -11.42
N SER A 635 -16.95 -5.59 -11.43
CA SER A 635 -15.94 -5.01 -12.33
C SER A 635 -14.54 -5.61 -12.10
N LEU A 636 -14.17 -5.93 -10.86
CA LEU A 636 -12.90 -6.58 -10.55
C LEU A 636 -12.86 -8.01 -11.09
N VAL A 637 -13.94 -8.77 -10.91
CA VAL A 637 -14.07 -10.14 -11.47
C VAL A 637 -13.97 -10.10 -12.98
N ASP A 638 -14.65 -9.16 -13.63
CA ASP A 638 -14.60 -8.96 -15.07
C ASP A 638 -13.16 -8.71 -15.56
N LEU A 639 -12.48 -7.73 -14.97
CA LEU A 639 -11.10 -7.39 -15.34
C LEU A 639 -10.14 -8.58 -15.13
N CYS A 640 -10.25 -9.27 -14.01
CA CYS A 640 -9.35 -10.38 -13.67
C CYS A 640 -9.56 -11.58 -14.60
N THR A 641 -10.81 -11.97 -14.86
CA THR A 641 -11.13 -13.16 -15.66
C THR A 641 -10.95 -12.94 -17.16
N GLU A 642 -11.29 -11.75 -17.68
CA GLU A 642 -11.21 -11.46 -19.11
C GLU A 642 -9.80 -11.03 -19.53
N ASN A 643 -9.21 -10.06 -18.83
CA ASN A 643 -7.99 -9.38 -19.28
C ASN A 643 -6.74 -9.98 -18.66
N LEU A 644 -6.77 -10.29 -17.36
CA LEU A 644 -5.59 -10.77 -16.63
C LEU A 644 -5.45 -12.29 -16.61
N LYS A 645 -6.54 -13.02 -16.93
CA LYS A 645 -6.64 -14.48 -16.73
C LYS A 645 -6.24 -14.89 -15.31
N ALA A 646 -6.64 -14.08 -14.35
CA ALA A 646 -6.33 -14.24 -12.93
C ALA A 646 -7.59 -14.59 -12.13
N GLU A 647 -7.40 -15.31 -11.03
CA GLU A 647 -8.47 -15.71 -10.12
C GLU A 647 -8.69 -14.65 -9.03
N VAL A 648 -9.96 -14.46 -8.62
CA VAL A 648 -10.34 -13.55 -7.53
C VAL A 648 -10.79 -14.36 -6.32
N VAL A 649 -10.25 -14.07 -5.14
CA VAL A 649 -10.67 -14.71 -3.88
C VAL A 649 -11.48 -13.69 -3.07
N PRO A 650 -12.81 -13.86 -2.91
CA PRO A 650 -13.67 -12.90 -2.22
C PRO A 650 -13.15 -12.50 -0.84
N SER A 651 -12.70 -13.46 -0.04
CA SER A 651 -12.19 -13.21 1.31
C SER A 651 -10.86 -12.45 1.40
N ARG A 652 -10.29 -12.02 0.27
CA ARG A 652 -9.10 -11.17 0.23
C ARG A 652 -9.43 -9.72 -0.14
N ILE A 653 -10.66 -9.46 -0.60
CA ILE A 653 -11.10 -8.12 -1.03
C ILE A 653 -11.81 -7.44 0.15
N ASN A 654 -11.02 -7.06 1.16
CA ASN A 654 -11.48 -6.38 2.37
C ASN A 654 -10.33 -5.59 3.01
N SER A 655 -10.65 -4.82 4.06
CA SER A 655 -9.67 -4.05 4.84
C SER A 655 -9.08 -4.80 6.05
N ASP A 656 -9.35 -6.09 6.25
CA ASP A 656 -8.87 -6.83 7.43
C ASP A 656 -7.33 -6.81 7.52
N VAL A 657 -6.62 -6.77 6.40
CA VAL A 657 -5.14 -6.76 6.38
C VAL A 657 -4.57 -5.50 7.03
N ILE A 658 -5.21 -4.34 6.85
CA ILE A 658 -4.76 -3.08 7.44
C ILE A 658 -5.23 -2.96 8.89
N GLU A 659 -6.43 -3.45 9.23
CA GLU A 659 -6.88 -3.55 10.63
C GLU A 659 -5.93 -4.42 11.46
N ASN A 660 -5.45 -5.54 10.90
CA ASN A 660 -4.47 -6.40 11.55
C ASN A 660 -3.12 -5.70 11.79
N ILE A 661 -2.72 -4.78 10.91
CA ILE A 661 -1.52 -3.94 11.11
C ILE A 661 -1.76 -2.98 12.27
N PHE A 662 -2.92 -2.33 12.33
CA PHE A 662 -3.28 -1.44 13.44
C PHE A 662 -3.36 -2.17 14.78
N CYS A 663 -3.93 -3.39 14.82
CA CYS A 663 -3.91 -4.20 16.03
C CYS A 663 -2.48 -4.52 16.48
N GLN A 664 -1.57 -4.80 15.55
CA GLN A 664 -0.19 -5.08 15.91
C GLN A 664 0.56 -3.86 16.42
N GLU A 665 0.36 -2.70 15.79
CA GLU A 665 0.86 -1.43 16.32
C GLU A 665 0.38 -1.27 17.76
N ARG A 666 -0.92 -1.40 18.02
CA ARG A 666 -1.47 -1.18 19.37
C ARG A 666 -1.04 -2.21 20.42
N TYR A 667 -1.00 -3.51 20.09
CA TYR A 667 -0.91 -4.57 21.09
C TYR A 667 0.44 -5.30 21.13
N LEU A 668 1.16 -5.39 20.01
CA LEU A 668 2.30 -6.32 19.90
C LEU A 668 3.64 -5.62 20.10
N TYR A 669 3.82 -4.43 19.50
CA TYR A 669 5.15 -3.84 19.37
C TYR A 669 5.46 -2.72 20.37
N HIS A 670 4.47 -2.20 21.09
CA HIS A 670 4.63 -1.09 22.05
C HIS A 670 4.28 -1.47 23.50
N GLY A 671 4.21 -2.77 23.80
CA GLY A 671 3.97 -3.28 25.17
C GLY A 671 2.61 -2.85 25.72
N ALA A 672 2.60 -2.15 26.87
CA ALA A 672 1.38 -1.61 27.46
C ALA A 672 0.89 -0.31 26.80
N ASN A 673 1.67 0.28 25.89
CA ASN A 673 1.27 1.48 25.16
C ASN A 673 0.30 1.13 24.01
N MET A 674 -0.98 1.20 24.31
CA MET A 674 -2.09 0.90 23.40
C MET A 674 -2.40 2.02 22.37
N ASN A 675 -1.72 3.15 22.47
CA ASN A 675 -1.92 4.34 21.63
C ASN A 675 -0.57 4.97 21.26
N PRO A 676 0.15 4.41 20.27
CA PRO A 676 1.50 4.87 19.95
C PRO A 676 1.52 6.30 19.42
N SER A 677 2.63 7.00 19.66
CA SER A 677 3.03 8.22 18.94
C SER A 677 3.41 7.90 17.48
N TYR A 678 3.51 8.92 16.62
CA TYR A 678 3.94 8.71 15.24
C TYR A 678 5.35 8.09 15.12
N ASN A 679 6.26 8.45 16.03
CA ASN A 679 7.61 7.92 16.03
C ASN A 679 7.65 6.42 16.39
N GLU A 680 6.80 5.99 17.32
CA GLU A 680 6.61 4.58 17.63
C GLU A 680 5.96 3.86 16.44
N TYR A 681 4.89 4.44 15.87
CA TYR A 681 4.18 3.90 14.70
C TYR A 681 5.13 3.59 13.54
N ARG A 682 5.90 4.58 13.08
CA ARG A 682 6.79 4.41 11.92
C ARG A 682 7.83 3.32 12.15
N THR A 683 8.36 3.17 13.37
CA THR A 683 9.35 2.11 13.68
C THR A 683 8.68 0.74 13.91
N GLY A 684 7.42 0.74 14.33
CA GLY A 684 6.52 -0.42 14.42
C GLY A 684 6.36 -1.15 13.09
N ILE A 685 6.17 -0.42 11.99
CA ILE A 685 6.01 -0.98 10.63
C ILE A 685 7.15 -1.94 10.24
N ASN A 686 8.41 -1.61 10.54
CA ASN A 686 9.53 -2.52 10.28
C ASN A 686 9.40 -3.83 11.08
N SER A 687 8.94 -3.74 12.33
CA SER A 687 8.68 -4.90 13.19
C SER A 687 7.58 -5.78 12.62
N ILE A 688 6.50 -5.17 12.11
CA ILE A 688 5.38 -5.88 11.47
C ILE A 688 5.87 -6.68 10.27
N ILE A 689 6.62 -6.04 9.37
CA ILE A 689 7.17 -6.68 8.17
C ILE A 689 8.08 -7.87 8.53
N LEU A 690 8.95 -7.71 9.53
CA LEU A 690 9.89 -8.74 9.98
C LEU A 690 9.26 -9.82 10.87
N GLY A 691 8.15 -9.52 11.53
CA GLY A 691 7.48 -10.39 12.49
C GLY A 691 6.41 -11.28 11.87
N GLN A 692 5.91 -10.90 10.68
CA GLN A 692 4.76 -11.56 10.03
C GLN A 692 5.04 -12.09 8.64
N THR A 693 4.26 -13.09 8.26
CA THR A 693 4.23 -13.59 6.88
C THR A 693 3.69 -12.52 5.95
N THR A 694 4.47 -12.25 4.91
CA THR A 694 4.14 -11.31 3.82
C THR A 694 3.18 -11.93 2.81
N THR A 695 2.84 -13.20 2.98
CA THR A 695 1.75 -13.89 2.29
C THR A 695 0.67 -14.26 3.29
N SER A 696 -0.58 -14.22 2.85
CA SER A 696 -1.70 -14.73 3.64
C SER A 696 -1.58 -16.24 3.85
N ARG A 697 -1.89 -16.74 5.06
CA ARG A 697 -1.98 -18.20 5.34
C ARG A 697 -3.02 -18.92 4.48
N LYS A 698 -3.96 -18.16 3.89
CA LYS A 698 -4.98 -18.64 2.95
C LYS A 698 -4.55 -18.47 1.48
N SER A 699 -3.27 -18.23 1.21
CA SER A 699 -2.73 -18.07 -0.15
C SER A 699 -2.39 -19.41 -0.79
N ASN A 700 -2.50 -19.48 -2.12
CA ASN A 700 -2.06 -20.63 -2.92
C ASN A 700 -0.56 -20.48 -3.31
N VAL A 701 0.13 -19.48 -2.78
CA VAL A 701 1.55 -19.19 -3.07
C VAL A 701 2.39 -19.70 -1.90
N GLY A 702 3.46 -20.42 -2.21
CA GLY A 702 4.40 -20.90 -1.20
C GLY A 702 5.09 -19.76 -0.45
N GLY A 703 5.38 -19.98 0.83
CA GLY A 703 6.19 -19.08 1.67
C GLY A 703 5.46 -18.60 2.91
N ASN A 704 5.28 -19.45 3.92
CA ASN A 704 4.79 -19.08 5.26
C ASN A 704 5.86 -18.38 6.12
N GLU A 705 6.76 -17.62 5.48
CA GLU A 705 7.91 -17.01 6.12
C GLU A 705 7.71 -15.51 6.24
N ALA A 706 8.27 -14.94 7.31
CA ALA A 706 8.36 -13.49 7.42
C ALA A 706 9.32 -12.90 6.39
N ALA A 707 9.27 -11.58 6.21
CA ALA A 707 10.25 -10.90 5.38
C ALA A 707 11.66 -11.11 5.94
N LYS A 708 12.65 -11.33 5.06
CA LYS A 708 14.05 -11.26 5.51
C LYS A 708 14.41 -9.79 5.81
N PRO A 709 15.32 -9.55 6.77
CA PRO A 709 15.82 -8.22 7.07
C PRO A 709 16.27 -7.49 5.81
N TYR A 710 15.95 -6.20 5.69
CA TYR A 710 16.46 -5.39 4.60
C TYR A 710 17.98 -5.33 4.71
N THR A 711 18.63 -6.10 3.84
CA THR A 711 20.09 -6.15 3.82
C THR A 711 20.60 -5.00 2.95
N THR A 712 20.88 -3.87 3.59
CA THR A 712 22.08 -3.12 3.18
C THR A 712 23.26 -4.06 3.48
N PRO A 713 24.13 -4.41 2.51
CA PRO A 713 25.38 -5.05 2.87
C PRO A 713 26.13 -4.01 3.70
N CYS A 714 26.45 -4.38 4.93
CA CYS A 714 27.38 -3.68 5.82
C CYS A 714 26.89 -2.42 6.55
N LEU A 715 25.99 -2.59 7.53
CA LEU A 715 26.15 -1.84 8.79
C LEU A 715 27.15 -2.59 9.69
N ARG A 716 28.47 -2.44 9.44
CA ARG A 716 29.47 -2.73 10.47
C ARG A 716 29.35 -1.67 11.57
N GLN A 717 29.09 -2.10 12.80
CA GLN A 717 29.08 -1.22 13.96
C GLN A 717 30.44 -0.52 14.07
N LYS A 718 30.44 0.83 14.04
CA LYS A 718 31.58 1.62 14.50
C LYS A 718 31.78 1.33 15.99
N ASN A 719 33.00 0.97 16.38
CA ASN A 719 33.44 1.01 17.77
C ASN A 719 33.19 2.42 18.31
N VAL A 720 32.21 2.55 19.22
CA VAL A 720 32.15 3.70 20.13
C VAL A 720 33.20 3.43 21.20
N ASN A 721 34.46 3.74 20.88
CA ASN A 721 35.47 3.88 21.91
C ASN A 721 35.27 5.26 22.54
N LYS A 722 34.81 5.23 23.80
CA LYS A 722 34.91 6.33 24.74
C LYS A 722 36.31 6.95 24.68
N LYS A 723 36.37 8.26 24.44
CA LYS A 723 37.20 9.19 25.20
C LYS A 723 36.61 10.59 25.04
N TRP A 724 35.94 11.01 26.12
CA TRP A 724 35.42 12.33 26.49
C TRP A 724 34.51 13.04 25.50
#